data_AF-A0A536K911-F1
#
_entry.id   AF-A0A536K911-F1
#
_cell.length_a   1.000
_cell.length_b   1.000
_cell.length_c   1.000
_cell.angle_alpha   90.00
_cell.angle_beta   90.00
_cell.angle_gamma   90.00
#
_symmetry.space_group_name_H-M   'P 1'
#
loop_
_entity.id
_entity.type
_entity.pdbx_description
1 polymer ?
#
loop_
_entity_poly.entity_id
_entity_poly.type
_entity_poly.pdbx_seq_one_letter_code
_entity_poly.pdbx_strand_id
1 'polypeptide(L)'
;MPSYLGRAMPRREDGRLVTGRGRYAGDIKLDGLAHIAFVRSPHAHARITSLDAAAAGSMPGVIKVLTAQDLPPTGRTVKNWLPPEMEHLARPVLTESEVNYVGDAVAAVVAEQAYQAHDAAAAVEVDYEPLPAVIGSGQAVQPNAAKVHEQTQSNIARSADYVFGDIDAAFAGAPVTVKETFQTARICGAAMEPRVTTATWHPGEEELTVWTSTQTTFSVRDTVAEALGLEKEKVTVLAHDVGGGFGPKGTVYGEEILVAMAAKLLGRPVTWTATRSEDTATTVHAHGTRIEVELAAEQDGRLRGLRGHVIHDMGAYPGAGSGQIDIIVPHLLSAYAWPAMQIKADVVFTNTVPTGFVRGGGRPLGNYVSERMLDRLAAHLQADPAEVRRKNLIPADKMPYDTGFPQGKKTLVYDGGDYPRLLSTALEQIGYQQLREEQKQARDGRRLGVGIACCVESSGFGTGEPARVRIQPDGTAHLFVGSTPQGQGHETAAAMVLADRLGWPYEKIEVVAGDSRVVPWAFLTAGSRSAIHVGNATSLVAKAARDRILERAADTLEANPADLYIEDAVVHVRGVPQKSIPVIEVFPHGLEVEEAFNTKTGTAYASSCHAAAVSIDPETGSVEMLKYAIVHDTGKVINKTLVEGQMHGGLAHGMGYALFEEAVYQPDGAFVSSSFLDYTIASAPEVSMPLLLTPVETPTEANPGGCAPAAQAGCRPHQHPRHPAAPVRAAERPHRVIQPAPAPAAGAVSWQRNLAVLWFAEFTAIFGFSFAFPFLPLYLRDLGVHDQSQLALWSGLAGGASGFALAVTSPIWGGIADRYGRKSMLIRAMVGGGITVGLMGFARGPIDLVVLRFLQGATSGTVAAATALVATGTPRQRVGWALGILSSSIATAGAVGPALGGVISSYLNNLHILFTAGGGLLLVSTLPVLLLVQEPPFERRSANAQPALQVLRAAQPGTVIAVAVLLIAQALLQMSFSAFQPLVALRLLVHAGSDVNTITGITFGAIGLASAVAAVVYSGAARRYGYLTVSISTAVLMGLAEVTCGIVPSAATIVFAGAVAGFAYGALQPAVSSMIGLESPAVVQARVFGLAASATALGFGLGPVLGGAAAAETSLTVGLTIAAVLALAVAILLAVRGREPAR
;
A
#
# COMPACT_ATOMS: atom_id res chain seq x y z
N MET A 1 -24.36 -33.40 23.18
CA MET A 1 -23.49 -33.18 22.01
C MET A 1 -22.05 -32.91 22.44
N PRO A 2 -21.05 -33.09 21.55
CA PRO A 2 -19.76 -32.40 21.67
C PRO A 2 -19.95 -30.87 21.56
N SER A 3 -19.16 -30.09 22.32
CA SER A 3 -19.25 -28.62 22.35
C SER A 3 -18.96 -27.97 20.99
N TYR A 4 -19.64 -26.87 20.66
CA TYR A 4 -19.34 -26.05 19.46
C TYR A 4 -18.13 -25.14 19.67
N LEU A 5 -17.87 -24.72 20.91
CA LEU A 5 -16.76 -23.82 21.25
C LEU A 5 -15.40 -24.50 20.99
N GLY A 6 -14.43 -23.73 20.52
CA GLY A 6 -13.08 -24.19 20.20
C GLY A 6 -12.95 -24.95 18.88
N ARG A 7 -14.03 -25.05 18.08
CA ARG A 7 -13.98 -25.62 16.72
C ARG A 7 -13.49 -24.60 15.69
N ALA A 8 -12.97 -25.11 14.57
CA ALA A 8 -12.67 -24.33 13.37
C ALA A 8 -13.90 -24.31 12.45
N MET A 9 -14.96 -23.61 12.86
CA MET A 9 -16.18 -23.49 12.06
C MET A 9 -15.98 -22.42 10.95
N PRO A 10 -16.44 -22.67 9.70
CA PRO A 10 -16.45 -21.65 8.65
C PRO A 10 -17.34 -20.47 9.03
N ARG A 11 -17.07 -19.28 8.48
CA ARG A 11 -17.84 -18.09 8.83
C ARG A 11 -19.18 -18.07 8.08
N ARG A 12 -20.26 -17.77 8.79
CA ARG A 12 -21.59 -17.53 8.22
C ARG A 12 -21.59 -16.34 7.26
N GLU A 13 -20.81 -15.32 7.61
CA GLU A 13 -20.62 -14.10 6.85
C GLU A 13 -20.03 -14.38 5.45
N ASP A 14 -19.17 -15.40 5.29
CA ASP A 14 -18.46 -15.66 4.04
C ASP A 14 -19.41 -15.93 2.87
N GLY A 15 -20.53 -16.62 3.10
CA GLY A 15 -21.49 -16.99 2.03
C GLY A 15 -22.03 -15.78 1.25
N ARG A 16 -22.26 -14.63 1.91
CA ARG A 16 -22.64 -13.38 1.25
C ARG A 16 -21.42 -12.58 0.76
N LEU A 17 -20.35 -12.53 1.55
CA LEU A 17 -19.19 -11.70 1.26
C LEU A 17 -18.41 -12.18 0.03
N VAL A 18 -18.18 -13.48 -0.13
CA VAL A 18 -17.40 -14.02 -1.27
C VAL A 18 -18.20 -14.13 -2.57
N THR A 19 -19.52 -13.91 -2.52
CA THR A 19 -20.42 -13.97 -3.68
C THR A 19 -20.83 -12.59 -4.20
N GLY A 20 -20.23 -11.51 -3.67
CA GLY A 20 -20.62 -10.13 -4.01
C GLY A 20 -22.01 -9.74 -3.52
N ARG A 21 -22.50 -10.40 -2.47
CA ARG A 21 -23.81 -10.18 -1.83
C ARG A 21 -23.70 -9.58 -0.42
N GLY A 22 -22.51 -9.13 -0.03
CA GLY A 22 -22.35 -8.23 1.10
C GLY A 22 -23.11 -6.93 0.86
N ARG A 23 -23.48 -6.23 1.94
CA ARG A 23 -24.23 -4.98 1.87
C ARG A 23 -23.53 -3.90 2.69
N TYR A 24 -22.61 -3.18 2.04
CA TYR A 24 -21.89 -2.05 2.61
C TYR A 24 -22.72 -0.76 2.55
N ALA A 25 -22.34 0.27 3.30
CA ALA A 25 -23.08 1.54 3.33
C ALA A 25 -23.13 2.25 1.95
N GLY A 26 -22.13 1.99 1.09
CA GLY A 26 -22.08 2.49 -0.29
C GLY A 26 -22.93 1.72 -1.29
N ASP A 27 -23.39 0.51 -0.95
CA ASP A 27 -24.26 -0.32 -1.80
C ASP A 27 -25.74 0.09 -1.71
N ILE A 28 -26.08 0.95 -0.74
CA ILE A 28 -27.43 1.46 -0.53
C ILE A 28 -27.80 2.39 -1.70
N LYS A 29 -28.58 1.85 -2.64
CA LYS A 29 -29.21 2.60 -3.73
C LYS A 29 -30.68 2.84 -3.40
N LEU A 30 -31.08 4.10 -3.39
CA LEU A 30 -32.44 4.56 -3.11
C LEU A 30 -32.91 5.44 -4.27
N ASP A 31 -34.21 5.52 -4.50
CA ASP A 31 -34.75 6.34 -5.59
C ASP A 31 -34.52 7.83 -5.30
N GLY A 32 -34.08 8.59 -6.31
CA GLY A 32 -33.77 10.02 -6.16
C GLY A 32 -32.50 10.35 -5.36
N LEU A 33 -31.64 9.35 -5.07
CA LEU A 33 -30.40 9.50 -4.33
C LEU A 33 -29.53 10.64 -4.87
N ALA A 34 -29.27 11.64 -4.03
CA ALA A 34 -28.29 12.70 -4.28
C ALA A 34 -26.92 12.36 -3.67
N HIS A 35 -25.90 13.06 -4.13
CA HIS A 35 -24.52 12.92 -3.68
C HIS A 35 -24.05 14.21 -3.02
N ILE A 36 -23.36 14.11 -1.89
CA ILE A 36 -22.72 15.25 -1.22
C ILE A 36 -21.19 15.12 -1.27
N ALA A 37 -20.51 16.22 -1.60
CA ALA A 37 -19.06 16.35 -1.62
C ALA A 37 -18.62 17.52 -0.71
N PHE A 38 -17.42 17.42 -0.15
CA PHE A 38 -16.92 18.39 0.84
C PHE A 38 -15.89 19.34 0.23
N VAL A 39 -16.05 20.63 0.50
CA VAL A 39 -15.01 21.65 0.29
C VAL A 39 -14.11 21.61 1.52
N ARG A 40 -12.83 21.30 1.32
CA ARG A 40 -11.86 21.06 2.40
C ARG A 40 -10.66 21.98 2.31
N SER A 41 -10.15 22.39 3.47
CA SER A 41 -8.97 23.21 3.61
C SER A 41 -7.74 22.56 2.97
N PRO A 42 -7.04 23.25 2.06
CA PRO A 42 -5.68 22.88 1.63
C PRO A 42 -4.60 23.34 2.62
N HIS A 43 -4.95 24.16 3.62
CA HIS A 43 -4.03 24.73 4.61
C HIS A 43 -4.07 23.99 5.94
N ALA A 44 -2.91 23.82 6.56
CA ALA A 44 -2.79 23.27 7.91
C ALA A 44 -3.25 24.25 8.99
N HIS A 45 -3.03 25.54 8.79
CA HIS A 45 -3.51 26.59 9.68
C HIS A 45 -3.78 27.85 8.87
N ALA A 46 -5.02 28.37 8.89
CA ALA A 46 -5.38 29.62 8.23
C ALA A 46 -6.69 30.20 8.78
N ARG A 47 -6.81 31.53 8.75
CA ARG A 47 -8.10 32.21 8.94
C ARG A 47 -8.88 32.20 7.62
N ILE A 48 -10.17 31.93 7.68
CA ILE A 48 -11.09 32.10 6.54
C ILE A 48 -11.50 33.57 6.52
N THR A 49 -11.22 34.28 5.43
CA THR A 49 -11.56 35.70 5.29
C THR A 49 -12.81 35.91 4.42
N SER A 50 -13.08 35.00 3.48
CA SER A 50 -14.27 34.99 2.63
C SER A 50 -14.60 33.57 2.15
N LEU A 51 -15.87 33.34 1.80
CA LEU A 51 -16.33 32.13 1.11
C LEU A 51 -17.45 32.52 0.14
N ASP A 52 -17.25 32.27 -1.15
CA ASP A 52 -18.27 32.43 -2.20
C ASP A 52 -18.64 31.07 -2.81
N ALA A 53 -19.93 30.77 -2.76
CA ALA A 53 -20.54 29.57 -3.31
C ALA A 53 -21.54 29.86 -4.45
N ALA A 54 -21.68 31.11 -4.91
CA ALA A 54 -22.68 31.51 -5.90
C ALA A 54 -22.45 30.84 -7.27
N ALA A 55 -21.20 30.71 -7.70
CA ALA A 55 -20.82 30.00 -8.93
C ALA A 55 -21.17 28.52 -8.83
N ALA A 56 -20.70 27.84 -7.78
CA ALA A 56 -21.01 26.43 -7.50
C ALA A 56 -22.52 26.16 -7.40
N GLY A 57 -23.27 26.98 -6.68
CA GLY A 57 -24.72 26.87 -6.52
C GLY A 57 -25.52 27.07 -7.82
N SER A 58 -24.90 27.65 -8.86
CA SER A 58 -25.50 27.86 -10.18
C SER A 58 -25.15 26.75 -11.19
N MET A 59 -24.34 25.76 -10.82
CA MET A 59 -23.90 24.69 -11.74
C MET A 59 -25.00 23.65 -12.01
N PRO A 60 -25.10 23.10 -13.25
CA PRO A 60 -26.13 22.12 -13.60
C PRO A 60 -26.14 20.88 -12.70
N GLY A 61 -27.31 20.60 -12.10
CA GLY A 61 -27.53 19.46 -11.20
C GLY A 61 -27.09 19.67 -9.75
N VAL A 62 -26.58 20.84 -9.39
CA VAL A 62 -26.40 21.22 -7.98
C VAL A 62 -27.76 21.51 -7.35
N ILE A 63 -28.00 20.92 -6.19
CA ILE A 63 -29.27 21.01 -5.45
C ILE A 63 -29.16 22.05 -4.35
N LYS A 64 -28.06 22.02 -3.58
CA LYS A 64 -27.77 22.98 -2.51
C LYS A 64 -26.29 22.97 -2.14
N VAL A 65 -25.73 24.16 -1.87
CA VAL A 65 -24.49 24.32 -1.10
C VAL A 65 -24.84 24.56 0.37
N LEU A 66 -24.10 23.93 1.28
CA LEU A 66 -24.26 24.00 2.73
C LEU A 66 -23.00 24.64 3.34
N THR A 67 -23.23 25.63 4.19
CA THR A 67 -22.21 26.36 4.95
C THR A 67 -22.41 26.17 6.45
N ALA A 68 -21.49 26.67 7.28
CA ALA A 68 -21.67 26.67 8.74
C ALA A 68 -22.93 27.42 9.22
N GLN A 69 -23.47 28.34 8.39
CA GLN A 69 -24.68 29.12 8.69
C GLN A 69 -25.97 28.32 8.46
N ASP A 70 -25.95 27.31 7.58
CA ASP A 70 -27.06 26.38 7.36
C ASP A 70 -27.23 25.37 8.52
N LEU A 71 -26.21 25.19 9.35
CA LEU A 71 -26.23 24.24 10.47
C LEU A 71 -27.08 24.77 11.64
N PRO A 72 -28.02 23.96 12.18
CA PRO A 72 -28.71 24.31 13.43
C PRO A 72 -27.69 24.45 14.57
N PRO A 73 -27.92 25.31 15.59
CA PRO A 73 -26.95 25.54 16.65
C PRO A 73 -26.44 24.26 17.36
N THR A 74 -27.31 23.27 17.52
CA THR A 74 -27.02 21.94 18.07
C THR A 74 -26.17 21.06 17.16
N GLY A 75 -26.17 21.30 15.85
CA GLY A 75 -25.42 20.57 14.84
C GLY A 75 -24.18 21.29 14.31
N ARG A 76 -23.80 22.44 14.89
CA ARG A 76 -22.59 23.18 14.48
C ARG A 76 -21.28 22.49 14.85
N THR A 77 -21.30 21.62 15.85
CA THR A 77 -20.09 20.97 16.38
C THR A 77 -20.29 19.48 16.62
N VAL A 78 -19.22 18.69 16.49
CA VAL A 78 -19.21 17.28 16.85
C VAL A 78 -18.92 17.15 18.34
N LYS A 79 -19.84 16.55 19.07
CA LYS A 79 -19.75 16.34 20.52
C LYS A 79 -18.81 15.19 20.85
N ASN A 80 -17.54 15.53 21.02
CA ASN A 80 -16.48 14.57 21.34
C ASN A 80 -16.38 14.29 22.85
N TRP A 81 -15.98 13.07 23.21
CA TRP A 81 -15.59 12.74 24.59
C TRP A 81 -14.29 13.44 24.96
N LEU A 82 -14.21 13.88 26.22
CA LEU A 82 -13.14 14.73 26.77
C LEU A 82 -12.85 14.33 28.24
N PRO A 83 -11.57 14.31 28.68
CA PRO A 83 -11.22 14.27 30.09
C PRO A 83 -11.75 15.50 30.84
N PRO A 84 -12.25 15.39 32.09
CA PRO A 84 -12.80 16.52 32.85
C PRO A 84 -11.83 17.69 33.08
N GLU A 85 -10.54 17.40 33.19
CA GLU A 85 -9.45 18.36 33.40
C GLU A 85 -8.95 19.04 32.11
N MET A 86 -9.62 18.84 30.98
CA MET A 86 -9.24 19.38 29.67
C MET A 86 -10.11 20.57 29.25
N GLU A 87 -9.52 21.56 28.58
CA GLU A 87 -10.29 22.69 28.04
C GLU A 87 -11.28 22.22 26.96
N HIS A 88 -12.55 22.62 27.09
CA HIS A 88 -13.62 22.23 26.18
C HIS A 88 -13.55 22.98 24.85
N LEU A 89 -12.70 22.49 23.94
CA LEU A 89 -12.69 22.92 22.54
C LEU A 89 -13.60 22.03 21.69
N ALA A 90 -14.62 22.64 21.10
CA ALA A 90 -15.56 21.95 20.23
C ALA A 90 -15.00 21.83 18.81
N ARG A 91 -15.14 20.65 18.18
CA ARG A 91 -14.78 20.42 16.77
C ARG A 91 -15.92 20.91 15.87
N PRO A 92 -15.72 21.87 14.95
CA PRO A 92 -16.76 22.26 14.00
C PRO A 92 -17.20 21.10 13.10
N VAL A 93 -18.46 21.13 12.67
CA VAL A 93 -18.98 20.25 11.59
C VAL A 93 -18.68 20.86 10.22
N LEU A 94 -18.82 22.18 10.10
CA LEU A 94 -18.21 23.02 9.06
C LEU A 94 -17.55 24.21 9.76
N THR A 95 -16.34 24.56 9.34
CA THR A 95 -15.54 25.65 9.89
C THR A 95 -15.93 26.99 9.27
N GLU A 96 -16.22 27.99 10.10
CA GLU A 96 -16.62 29.35 9.67
C GLU A 96 -15.46 30.36 9.66
N SER A 97 -14.50 30.27 10.60
CA SER A 97 -13.50 31.32 10.84
C SER A 97 -12.03 30.88 10.71
N GLU A 98 -11.68 29.64 11.06
CA GLU A 98 -10.27 29.24 11.19
C GLU A 98 -10.08 27.73 10.99
N VAL A 99 -9.36 27.36 9.94
CA VAL A 99 -9.03 25.96 9.60
C VAL A 99 -7.74 25.55 10.31
N ASN A 100 -7.74 24.36 10.88
CA ASN A 100 -6.77 23.90 11.85
C ASN A 100 -6.02 22.62 11.43
N TYR A 101 -6.43 21.95 10.35
CA TYR A 101 -5.61 20.98 9.62
C TYR A 101 -6.02 20.86 8.14
N VAL A 102 -5.10 20.33 7.31
CA VAL A 102 -5.39 19.99 5.91
C VAL A 102 -6.46 18.90 5.85
N GLY A 103 -7.64 19.22 5.33
CA GLY A 103 -8.82 18.34 5.33
C GLY A 103 -10.02 18.84 6.14
N ASP A 104 -9.87 19.92 6.92
CA ASP A 104 -11.00 20.57 7.60
C ASP A 104 -12.09 21.00 6.61
N ALA A 105 -13.35 20.66 6.90
CA ALA A 105 -14.46 20.97 6.02
C ALA A 105 -14.97 22.41 6.26
N VAL A 106 -15.11 23.20 5.19
CA VAL A 106 -15.61 24.59 5.25
C VAL A 106 -17.00 24.75 4.63
N ALA A 107 -17.30 23.94 3.61
CA ALA A 107 -18.63 23.83 3.01
C ALA A 107 -18.87 22.41 2.50
N ALA A 108 -20.11 22.10 2.12
CA ALA A 108 -20.46 20.86 1.43
C ALA A 108 -21.47 21.13 0.31
N VAL A 109 -21.33 20.45 -0.84
CA VAL A 109 -22.19 20.63 -2.01
C VAL A 109 -22.97 19.36 -2.28
N VAL A 110 -24.30 19.47 -2.36
CA VAL A 110 -25.23 18.39 -2.69
C VAL A 110 -25.65 18.53 -4.15
N ALA A 111 -25.49 17.47 -4.94
CA ALA A 111 -25.86 17.42 -6.37
C ALA A 111 -26.53 16.10 -6.76
N GLU A 112 -27.11 16.04 -7.95
CA GLU A 112 -27.81 14.86 -8.49
C GLU A 112 -26.86 13.70 -8.81
N GLN A 113 -25.60 13.96 -9.14
CA GLN A 113 -24.58 12.96 -9.45
C GLN A 113 -23.29 13.23 -8.67
N ALA A 114 -22.54 12.17 -8.35
CA ALA A 114 -21.29 12.26 -7.61
C ALA A 114 -20.26 13.20 -8.27
N TYR A 115 -20.10 13.12 -9.60
CA TYR A 115 -19.19 14.00 -10.33
C TYR A 115 -19.63 15.48 -10.27
N GLN A 116 -20.93 15.78 -10.40
CA GLN A 116 -21.44 17.15 -10.26
C GLN A 116 -21.18 17.72 -8.86
N ALA A 117 -21.31 16.90 -7.81
CA ALA A 117 -21.02 17.32 -6.45
C ALA A 117 -19.54 17.69 -6.28
N HIS A 118 -18.62 16.88 -6.83
CA HIS A 118 -17.19 17.16 -6.79
C HIS A 118 -16.77 18.36 -7.65
N ASP A 119 -17.28 18.46 -8.89
CA ASP A 119 -16.99 19.58 -9.79
C ASP A 119 -17.46 20.91 -9.19
N ALA A 120 -18.65 20.92 -8.56
CA ALA A 120 -19.18 22.10 -7.90
C ALA A 120 -18.50 22.41 -6.55
N ALA A 121 -18.08 21.39 -5.79
CA ALA A 121 -17.25 21.60 -4.59
C ALA A 121 -15.89 22.23 -4.94
N ALA A 122 -15.32 21.91 -6.10
CA ALA A 122 -14.10 22.54 -6.61
C ALA A 122 -14.31 23.97 -7.16
N ALA A 123 -15.57 24.39 -7.33
CA ALA A 123 -15.96 25.73 -7.80
C ALA A 123 -16.45 26.66 -6.66
N VAL A 124 -16.33 26.23 -5.40
CA VAL A 124 -16.51 27.12 -4.23
C VAL A 124 -15.19 27.84 -3.98
N GLU A 125 -15.22 29.17 -4.02
CA GLU A 125 -14.05 30.01 -3.77
C GLU A 125 -13.95 30.31 -2.27
N VAL A 126 -12.77 30.14 -1.68
CA VAL A 126 -12.53 30.35 -0.25
C VAL A 126 -11.21 31.09 -0.08
N ASP A 127 -11.28 32.30 0.48
CA ASP A 127 -10.11 33.12 0.74
C ASP A 127 -9.50 32.77 2.10
N TYR A 128 -8.23 32.38 2.10
CA TYR A 128 -7.47 32.01 3.29
C TYR A 128 -6.36 33.03 3.57
N GLU A 129 -6.20 33.39 4.85
CA GLU A 129 -5.01 34.06 5.40
C GLU A 129 -4.18 33.01 6.15
N PRO A 130 -3.08 32.47 5.57
CA PRO A 130 -2.30 31.41 6.20
C PRO A 130 -1.63 31.83 7.50
N LEU A 131 -1.75 30.99 8.52
CA LEU A 131 -1.18 31.19 9.85
C LEU A 131 -0.03 30.19 10.10
N PRO A 132 0.90 30.47 11.04
CA PRO A 132 1.97 29.53 11.37
C PRO A 132 1.43 28.23 11.96
N ALA A 133 1.74 27.10 11.32
CA ALA A 133 1.34 25.77 11.78
C ALA A 133 2.35 25.15 12.76
N VAL A 134 1.84 24.32 13.68
CA VAL A 134 2.64 23.49 14.59
C VAL A 134 2.45 22.01 14.27
N ILE A 135 3.52 21.31 13.94
CA ILE A 135 3.49 19.91 13.50
C ILE A 135 4.30 19.02 14.44
N GLY A 136 3.62 18.05 15.04
CA GLY A 136 4.21 17.03 15.90
C GLY A 136 4.45 17.47 17.36
N SER A 137 4.47 16.47 18.24
CA SER A 137 4.53 16.61 19.70
C SER A 137 5.72 17.43 20.21
N GLY A 138 6.90 17.31 19.60
CA GLY A 138 8.11 18.03 20.02
C GLY A 138 8.12 19.53 19.71
N GLN A 139 7.39 19.98 18.69
CA GLN A 139 7.26 21.42 18.37
C GLN A 139 6.21 22.07 19.28
N ALA A 140 5.11 21.37 19.56
CA ALA A 140 3.99 21.92 20.32
C ALA A 140 4.33 22.33 21.76
N VAL A 141 5.27 21.64 22.42
CA VAL A 141 5.72 21.95 23.78
C VAL A 141 6.77 23.07 23.88
N GLN A 142 7.21 23.67 22.76
CA GLN A 142 8.22 24.73 22.79
C GLN A 142 7.63 26.02 23.38
N PRO A 143 8.36 26.78 24.22
CA PRO A 143 7.83 28.01 24.86
C PRO A 143 7.33 29.08 23.87
N ASN A 144 7.89 29.12 22.66
CA ASN A 144 7.53 30.05 21.59
C ASN A 144 6.83 29.36 20.41
N ALA A 145 6.19 28.20 20.64
CA ALA A 145 5.37 27.57 19.60
C ALA A 145 4.21 28.50 19.21
N ALA A 146 3.88 28.54 17.91
CA ALA A 146 2.61 29.14 17.49
C ALA A 146 1.45 28.40 18.17
N LYS A 147 0.35 29.08 18.47
CA LYS A 147 -0.81 28.41 19.05
C LYS A 147 -1.61 27.78 17.92
N VAL A 148 -2.06 26.54 18.12
CA VAL A 148 -3.02 25.89 17.22
C VAL A 148 -4.36 26.63 17.29
N HIS A 149 -4.81 26.95 18.51
CA HIS A 149 -6.04 27.70 18.78
C HIS A 149 -5.70 29.07 19.37
N GLU A 150 -6.15 30.17 18.75
CA GLU A 150 -5.86 31.53 19.25
C GLU A 150 -6.39 31.76 20.69
N GLN A 151 -7.46 31.09 21.09
CA GLN A 151 -8.09 31.20 22.42
C GLN A 151 -7.33 30.49 23.56
N THR A 152 -6.48 29.49 23.29
CA THR A 152 -5.83 28.72 24.38
C THR A 152 -4.64 29.47 24.98
N GLN A 153 -4.22 29.08 26.18
CA GLN A 153 -2.99 29.61 26.81
C GLN A 153 -1.72 28.99 26.22
N SER A 154 -1.77 27.72 25.80
CA SER A 154 -0.67 26.98 25.19
C SER A 154 -1.19 25.83 24.31
N ASN A 155 -0.30 25.12 23.63
CA ASN A 155 -0.67 23.88 22.95
C ASN A 155 -0.72 22.66 23.90
N ILE A 156 -0.23 22.77 25.14
CA ILE A 156 -0.39 21.70 26.15
C ILE A 156 -1.82 21.78 26.66
N ALA A 157 -2.61 20.78 26.27
CA ALA A 157 -4.05 20.73 26.47
C ALA A 157 -4.46 19.99 27.75
N ARG A 158 -3.60 19.07 28.23
CA ARG A 158 -3.72 18.34 29.49
C ARG A 158 -2.31 17.88 29.93
N SER A 159 -2.02 17.96 31.22
CA SER A 159 -0.83 17.40 31.85
C SER A 159 -1.27 16.46 32.98
N ALA A 160 -0.63 15.31 33.11
CA ALA A 160 -0.87 14.34 34.18
C ALA A 160 0.44 13.74 34.68
N ASP A 161 0.51 13.46 35.99
CA ASP A 161 1.65 12.83 36.64
C ASP A 161 1.24 11.47 37.22
N TYR A 162 1.93 10.40 36.81
CA TYR A 162 1.68 9.03 37.26
C TYR A 162 2.87 8.56 38.09
N VAL A 163 2.64 8.32 39.38
CA VAL A 163 3.71 7.98 40.35
C VAL A 163 3.30 6.79 41.21
N PHE A 164 4.19 5.82 41.38
CA PHE A 164 4.11 4.81 42.44
C PHE A 164 5.50 4.32 42.85
N GLY A 165 5.61 3.78 44.08
CA GLY A 165 6.89 3.38 44.68
C GLY A 165 7.79 4.59 45.00
N ASP A 166 9.02 4.31 45.43
CA ASP A 166 10.05 5.32 45.71
C ASP A 166 11.03 5.39 44.52
N ILE A 167 10.75 6.31 43.60
CA ILE A 167 11.56 6.48 42.38
C ILE A 167 12.93 7.10 42.67
N ASP A 168 13.05 7.94 43.69
CA ASP A 168 14.32 8.56 44.06
C ASP A 168 15.27 7.51 44.66
N ALA A 169 14.77 6.62 45.54
CA ALA A 169 15.54 5.48 46.04
C ALA A 169 15.87 4.45 44.93
N ALA A 170 15.00 4.28 43.93
CA ALA A 170 15.24 3.41 42.77
C ALA A 170 16.37 3.91 41.86
N PHE A 171 16.62 5.22 41.80
CA PHE A 171 17.72 5.82 41.04
C PHE A 171 18.96 6.10 41.90
N ALA A 172 18.79 6.42 43.19
CA ALA A 172 19.90 6.60 44.13
C ALA A 172 20.75 5.32 44.20
N GLY A 173 22.04 5.46 43.87
CA GLY A 173 23.00 4.36 43.89
C GLY A 173 22.71 3.21 42.91
N ALA A 174 21.86 3.41 41.90
CA ALA A 174 21.56 2.37 40.90
C ALA A 174 22.85 1.94 40.15
N PRO A 175 23.21 0.63 40.15
CA PRO A 175 24.41 0.17 39.45
C PRO A 175 24.37 0.42 37.94
N VAL A 176 23.18 0.35 37.34
CA VAL A 176 22.96 0.59 35.91
C VAL A 176 21.79 1.54 35.71
N THR A 177 22.00 2.55 34.86
CA THR A 177 20.95 3.39 34.29
C THR A 177 21.02 3.41 32.77
N VAL A 178 19.87 3.43 32.12
CA VAL A 178 19.73 3.45 30.65
C VAL A 178 18.69 4.50 30.28
N LYS A 179 19.04 5.45 29.41
CA LYS A 179 18.14 6.51 28.93
C LYS A 179 17.95 6.42 27.42
N GLU A 180 16.70 6.47 26.96
CA GLU A 180 16.34 6.47 25.54
C GLU A 180 15.26 7.52 25.24
N THR A 181 15.06 7.78 23.95
CA THR A 181 13.93 8.56 23.46
C THR A 181 13.33 7.86 22.25
N PHE A 182 12.04 7.60 22.33
CA PHE A 182 11.24 6.98 21.29
C PHE A 182 10.36 8.04 20.64
N GLN A 183 10.36 8.07 19.30
CA GLN A 183 9.38 8.83 18.52
C GLN A 183 8.55 7.82 17.74
N THR A 184 7.23 7.89 17.89
CA THR A 184 6.31 7.07 17.09
C THR A 184 5.77 7.90 15.93
N ALA A 185 5.65 7.25 14.78
CA ALA A 185 5.02 7.80 13.59
C ALA A 185 3.55 8.18 13.84
N ARG A 186 3.03 9.07 13.00
CA ARG A 186 1.59 9.08 12.74
C ARG A 186 1.25 7.97 11.73
N ILE A 187 0.06 7.40 11.82
CA ILE A 187 -0.48 6.29 11.04
C ILE A 187 -1.98 6.51 10.83
N CYS A 188 -2.51 5.99 9.72
CA CYS A 188 -3.93 6.01 9.38
C CYS A 188 -4.58 4.66 9.69
N GLY A 189 -5.91 4.62 9.84
CA GLY A 189 -6.63 3.35 9.98
C GLY A 189 -6.64 2.47 8.73
N ALA A 190 -6.45 3.09 7.55
CA ALA A 190 -6.29 2.44 6.24
C ALA A 190 -7.32 1.35 5.88
N ALA A 191 -8.53 1.41 6.46
CA ALA A 191 -9.58 0.42 6.22
C ALA A 191 -9.94 0.34 4.73
N MET A 192 -10.03 -0.87 4.17
CA MET A 192 -10.19 -1.07 2.71
C MET A 192 -11.46 -0.41 2.15
N GLU A 193 -12.55 -0.42 2.90
CA GLU A 193 -13.68 0.50 2.71
C GLU A 193 -13.36 1.85 3.40
N PRO A 194 -13.32 2.98 2.68
CA PRO A 194 -13.27 4.33 3.28
C PRO A 194 -14.46 4.62 4.22
N ARG A 195 -14.53 5.81 4.82
CA ARG A 195 -15.78 6.26 5.47
C ARG A 195 -16.89 6.48 4.43
N VAL A 196 -18.09 5.97 4.72
CA VAL A 196 -19.29 6.07 3.85
C VAL A 196 -20.53 6.28 4.71
N THR A 197 -21.41 7.19 4.29
CA THR A 197 -22.70 7.43 4.95
C THR A 197 -23.79 7.72 3.92
N THR A 198 -24.95 7.09 4.07
CA THR A 198 -26.14 7.29 3.25
C THR A 198 -27.34 7.51 4.18
N ALA A 199 -28.14 8.55 3.98
CA ALA A 199 -29.32 8.82 4.80
C ALA A 199 -30.57 9.06 3.95
N THR A 200 -31.74 8.78 4.52
CA THR A 200 -33.04 9.15 3.96
C THR A 200 -33.99 9.60 5.07
N TRP A 201 -34.83 10.59 4.75
CA TRP A 201 -35.88 11.09 5.61
C TRP A 201 -37.24 10.58 5.13
N HIS A 202 -38.06 10.12 6.08
CA HIS A 202 -39.42 9.63 5.87
C HIS A 202 -40.40 10.68 6.44
N PRO A 203 -40.95 11.57 5.61
CA PRO A 203 -41.70 12.73 6.09
C PRO A 203 -43.11 12.40 6.62
N GLY A 204 -43.63 11.19 6.36
CA GLY A 204 -44.94 10.77 6.89
C GLY A 204 -44.87 10.34 8.36
N GLU A 205 -43.76 9.68 8.73
CA GLU A 205 -43.47 9.16 10.06
C GLU A 205 -42.62 10.13 10.89
N GLU A 206 -42.05 11.17 10.28
CA GLU A 206 -41.00 12.05 10.82
C GLU A 206 -39.75 11.27 11.27
N GLU A 207 -39.35 10.26 10.48
CA GLU A 207 -38.27 9.34 10.82
C GLU A 207 -37.05 9.46 9.89
N LEU A 208 -35.86 9.31 10.45
CA LEU A 208 -34.59 9.34 9.75
C LEU A 208 -33.95 7.95 9.76
N THR A 209 -33.57 7.43 8.60
CA THR A 209 -32.72 6.23 8.50
C THR A 209 -31.34 6.59 7.97
N VAL A 210 -30.28 6.16 8.65
CA VAL A 210 -28.88 6.38 8.29
C VAL A 210 -28.15 5.04 8.18
N TRP A 211 -27.59 4.75 7.02
CA TRP A 211 -26.61 3.69 6.82
C TRP A 211 -25.20 4.28 6.89
N THR A 212 -24.35 3.82 7.80
CA THR A 212 -22.97 4.33 7.93
C THR A 212 -21.96 3.21 8.19
N SER A 213 -20.76 3.36 7.64
CA SER A 213 -19.62 2.49 7.95
C SER A 213 -19.08 2.84 9.35
N THR A 214 -19.71 2.32 10.42
CA THR A 214 -19.36 2.66 11.81
C THR A 214 -19.10 1.43 12.68
N GLN A 215 -18.36 1.62 13.77
CA GLN A 215 -18.20 0.66 14.87
C GLN A 215 -19.16 0.94 16.03
N THR A 216 -19.97 2.01 15.96
CA THR A 216 -20.88 2.47 17.02
C THR A 216 -22.17 3.07 16.46
N THR A 217 -23.12 2.21 16.09
CA THR A 217 -24.44 2.65 15.60
C THR A 217 -25.19 3.55 16.60
N PHE A 218 -25.09 3.24 17.90
CA PHE A 218 -25.77 4.01 18.95
C PHE A 218 -25.17 5.40 19.19
N SER A 219 -23.84 5.58 19.11
CA SER A 219 -23.25 6.92 19.27
C SER A 219 -23.57 7.81 18.06
N VAL A 220 -23.52 7.24 16.84
CA VAL A 220 -23.95 7.97 15.63
C VAL A 220 -25.43 8.36 15.73
N ARG A 221 -26.31 7.45 16.16
CA ARG A 221 -27.73 7.72 16.37
C ARG A 221 -27.94 8.90 17.32
N ASP A 222 -27.34 8.82 18.50
CA ASP A 222 -27.55 9.79 19.56
C ASP A 222 -26.99 11.18 19.17
N THR A 223 -25.83 11.23 18.52
CA THR A 223 -25.24 12.48 18.01
C THR A 223 -26.05 13.08 16.86
N VAL A 224 -26.54 12.28 15.91
CA VAL A 224 -27.39 12.78 14.81
C VAL A 224 -28.75 13.26 15.33
N ALA A 225 -29.34 12.55 16.29
CA ALA A 225 -30.58 12.97 16.95
C ALA A 225 -30.41 14.32 17.69
N GLU A 226 -29.36 14.44 18.51
CA GLU A 226 -29.03 15.68 19.23
C GLU A 226 -28.75 16.84 18.26
N ALA A 227 -27.95 16.61 17.21
CA ALA A 227 -27.60 17.63 16.22
C ALA A 227 -28.83 18.17 15.47
N LEU A 228 -29.77 17.30 15.08
CA LEU A 228 -30.94 17.64 14.28
C LEU A 228 -32.22 17.97 15.08
N GLY A 229 -32.14 17.96 16.41
CA GLY A 229 -33.27 18.20 17.31
C GLY A 229 -34.37 17.14 17.20
N LEU A 230 -33.99 15.87 17.01
CA LEU A 230 -34.91 14.74 16.90
C LEU A 230 -34.90 13.89 18.18
N GLU A 231 -36.02 13.20 18.45
CA GLU A 231 -36.05 12.12 19.42
C GLU A 231 -35.18 10.95 18.95
N LYS A 232 -34.54 10.22 19.86
CA LYS A 232 -33.58 9.15 19.52
C LYS A 232 -34.29 8.00 18.80
N GLU A 233 -35.54 7.77 19.17
CA GLU A 233 -36.46 6.77 18.65
C GLU A 233 -36.83 7.06 17.18
N LYS A 234 -36.76 8.34 16.76
CA LYS A 234 -36.96 8.79 15.38
C LYS A 234 -35.72 8.68 14.50
N VAL A 235 -34.59 8.22 15.03
CA VAL A 235 -33.35 8.00 14.28
C VAL A 235 -32.96 6.52 14.31
N THR A 236 -32.94 5.90 13.14
CA THR A 236 -32.46 4.53 12.94
C THR A 236 -31.08 4.56 12.29
N VAL A 237 -30.08 3.94 12.93
CA VAL A 237 -28.73 3.78 12.38
C VAL A 237 -28.44 2.32 12.10
N LEU A 238 -27.99 2.06 10.88
CA LEU A 238 -27.72 0.74 10.32
C LEU A 238 -26.26 0.65 9.85
N ALA A 239 -25.57 -0.40 10.28
CA ALA A 239 -24.24 -0.76 9.85
C ALA A 239 -24.25 -2.27 9.58
N HIS A 240 -24.59 -2.63 8.35
CA HIS A 240 -24.74 -4.01 7.89
C HIS A 240 -23.37 -4.69 7.75
N ASP A 241 -22.80 -4.74 6.55
CA ASP A 241 -21.39 -5.10 6.36
C ASP A 241 -20.53 -3.83 6.42
N VAL A 242 -19.39 -3.90 7.10
CA VAL A 242 -18.41 -2.80 7.21
C VAL A 242 -17.04 -3.34 6.81
N GLY A 243 -16.40 -2.71 5.82
CA GLY A 243 -15.18 -3.19 5.15
C GLY A 243 -13.90 -2.88 5.93
N GLY A 244 -13.89 -3.27 7.20
CA GLY A 244 -12.87 -2.93 8.19
C GLY A 244 -13.16 -1.58 8.85
N GLY A 245 -12.87 -1.50 10.16
CA GLY A 245 -12.94 -0.25 10.94
C GLY A 245 -11.68 0.03 11.74
N PHE A 246 -11.08 -1.01 12.35
CA PHE A 246 -9.78 -0.98 13.03
C PHE A 246 -9.62 0.05 14.18
N GLY A 247 -10.69 0.75 14.55
CA GLY A 247 -10.71 1.76 15.61
C GLY A 247 -11.21 3.13 15.12
N PRO A 248 -10.73 3.70 13.99
CA PRO A 248 -11.15 5.04 13.57
C PRO A 248 -12.64 5.17 13.17
N LYS A 249 -13.30 4.09 12.75
CA LYS A 249 -14.77 4.05 12.54
C LYS A 249 -15.54 3.97 13.86
N GLY A 250 -14.88 3.96 15.02
CA GLY A 250 -15.48 4.07 16.37
C GLY A 250 -15.60 5.50 16.91
N THR A 251 -15.35 6.50 16.06
CA THR A 251 -15.57 7.93 16.35
C THR A 251 -16.72 8.43 15.47
N VAL A 252 -17.53 9.37 15.96
CA VAL A 252 -18.58 10.03 15.15
C VAL A 252 -17.97 11.22 14.43
N TYR A 253 -18.39 11.48 13.19
CA TYR A 253 -17.84 12.54 12.35
C TYR A 253 -18.90 13.53 11.85
N GLY A 254 -18.45 14.73 11.48
CA GLY A 254 -19.33 15.80 10.97
C GLY A 254 -20.03 15.42 9.66
N GLU A 255 -19.42 14.58 8.83
CA GLU A 255 -20.03 14.10 7.59
C GLU A 255 -21.30 13.26 7.84
N GLU A 256 -21.37 12.52 8.95
CA GLU A 256 -22.57 11.74 9.32
C GLU A 256 -23.76 12.65 9.68
N ILE A 257 -23.47 13.77 10.38
CA ILE A 257 -24.45 14.81 10.70
C ILE A 257 -24.91 15.53 9.42
N LEU A 258 -23.99 15.90 8.53
CA LEU A 258 -24.31 16.65 7.31
C LEU A 258 -25.08 15.82 6.28
N VAL A 259 -24.76 14.54 6.09
CA VAL A 259 -25.54 13.64 5.20
C VAL A 259 -26.96 13.47 5.74
N ALA A 260 -27.11 13.26 7.05
CA ALA A 260 -28.41 13.17 7.72
C ALA A 260 -29.21 14.49 7.61
N MET A 261 -28.57 15.63 7.84
CA MET A 261 -29.17 16.95 7.71
C MET A 261 -29.64 17.22 6.28
N ALA A 262 -28.78 16.94 5.29
CA ALA A 262 -29.11 17.15 3.88
C ALA A 262 -30.31 16.30 3.45
N ALA A 263 -30.39 15.04 3.90
CA ALA A 263 -31.52 14.18 3.60
C ALA A 263 -32.84 14.70 4.21
N LYS A 264 -32.82 15.16 5.47
CA LYS A 264 -33.98 15.79 6.15
C LYS A 264 -34.39 17.10 5.46
N LEU A 265 -33.43 17.98 5.19
CA LEU A 265 -33.64 19.31 4.61
C LEU A 265 -34.22 19.26 3.19
N LEU A 266 -33.76 18.31 2.37
CA LEU A 266 -34.11 18.20 0.96
C LEU A 266 -35.26 17.21 0.70
N GLY A 267 -35.74 16.47 1.72
CA GLY A 267 -36.80 15.46 1.59
C GLY A 267 -36.45 14.33 0.62
N ARG A 268 -35.15 14.02 0.45
CA ARG A 268 -34.64 13.02 -0.52
C ARG A 268 -33.46 12.25 0.07
N PRO A 269 -33.14 11.05 -0.41
CA PRO A 269 -31.95 10.34 0.04
C PRO A 269 -30.66 11.07 -0.37
N VAL A 270 -29.64 11.05 0.49
CA VAL A 270 -28.31 11.63 0.24
C VAL A 270 -27.23 10.62 0.62
N THR A 271 -26.17 10.51 -0.17
CA THR A 271 -24.98 9.69 0.13
C THR A 271 -23.67 10.45 0.00
N TRP A 272 -22.71 10.09 0.85
CA TRP A 272 -21.31 10.46 0.76
C TRP A 272 -20.45 9.19 0.83
N THR A 273 -19.48 9.11 -0.07
CA THR A 273 -18.43 8.09 -0.05
C THR A 273 -17.09 8.81 -0.08
N ALA A 274 -16.29 8.66 0.97
CA ALA A 274 -14.97 9.26 0.98
C ALA A 274 -14.09 8.66 -0.12
N THR A 275 -13.35 9.50 -0.85
CA THR A 275 -12.22 9.00 -1.65
C THR A 275 -11.13 8.48 -0.71
N ARG A 276 -10.19 7.64 -1.19
CA ARG A 276 -9.07 7.19 -0.34
C ARG A 276 -8.26 8.38 0.19
N SER A 277 -8.02 9.38 -0.65
CA SER A 277 -7.24 10.55 -0.27
C SER A 277 -7.94 11.40 0.78
N GLU A 278 -9.24 11.62 0.61
CA GLU A 278 -10.09 12.27 1.60
C GLU A 278 -10.08 11.49 2.92
N ASP A 279 -10.31 10.18 2.89
CA ASP A 279 -10.30 9.31 4.07
C ASP A 279 -8.97 9.38 4.82
N THR A 280 -7.82 9.25 4.14
CA THR A 280 -6.50 9.37 4.79
C THR A 280 -6.24 10.74 5.41
N ALA A 281 -6.86 11.81 4.90
CA ALA A 281 -6.67 13.18 5.36
C ALA A 281 -7.74 13.66 6.37
N THR A 282 -8.70 12.81 6.78
CA THR A 282 -9.87 13.25 7.57
C THR A 282 -10.34 12.25 8.62
N THR A 283 -10.13 10.95 8.39
CA THR A 283 -10.36 9.87 9.36
C THR A 283 -9.28 9.91 10.45
N VAL A 284 -9.65 9.71 11.72
CA VAL A 284 -8.71 9.94 12.84
C VAL A 284 -7.44 9.08 12.73
N HIS A 285 -6.29 9.70 13.05
CA HIS A 285 -4.97 9.07 13.01
C HIS A 285 -4.62 8.41 14.36
N ALA A 286 -3.49 7.72 14.43
CA ALA A 286 -2.68 7.60 15.66
C ALA A 286 -1.22 7.85 15.23
N HIS A 287 -0.16 7.61 16.00
CA HIS A 287 -0.07 7.89 17.43
C HIS A 287 0.69 9.21 17.69
N GLY A 288 1.71 9.55 16.88
CA GLY A 288 2.44 10.84 16.95
C GLY A 288 3.17 11.12 18.27
N THR A 289 3.29 10.12 19.15
CA THR A 289 3.80 10.28 20.52
C THR A 289 5.32 10.29 20.56
N ARG A 290 5.87 11.23 21.34
CA ARG A 290 7.26 11.23 21.80
C ARG A 290 7.32 10.68 23.24
N ILE A 291 8.25 9.79 23.53
CA ILE A 291 8.40 9.16 24.85
C ILE A 291 9.88 9.18 25.25
N GLU A 292 10.21 9.95 26.28
CA GLU A 292 11.55 10.05 26.85
C GLU A 292 11.57 9.28 28.18
N VAL A 293 12.38 8.23 28.30
CA VAL A 293 12.41 7.39 29.50
C VAL A 293 13.81 7.01 29.93
N GLU A 294 13.96 6.83 31.23
CA GLU A 294 15.17 6.36 31.89
C GLU A 294 14.81 5.20 32.83
N LEU A 295 15.58 4.13 32.76
CA LEU A 295 15.41 2.89 33.52
C LEU A 295 16.59 2.72 34.48
N ALA A 296 16.30 2.40 35.74
CA ALA A 296 17.30 1.99 36.74
C ALA A 296 17.22 0.47 37.00
N ALA A 297 18.37 -0.17 37.09
CA ALA A 297 18.50 -1.62 37.29
C ALA A 297 19.72 -2.00 38.14
N GLU A 298 19.66 -3.20 38.70
CA GLU A 298 20.77 -3.89 39.34
C GLU A 298 21.77 -4.44 38.30
N GLN A 299 23.00 -4.72 38.73
CA GLN A 299 24.06 -5.27 37.86
C GLN A 299 23.70 -6.65 37.26
N ASP A 300 22.75 -7.36 37.87
CA ASP A 300 22.27 -8.65 37.37
C ASP A 300 21.07 -8.52 36.39
N GLY A 301 20.58 -7.30 36.14
CA GLY A 301 19.45 -7.03 35.27
C GLY A 301 18.08 -7.01 35.94
N ARG A 302 17.98 -7.09 37.27
CA ARG A 302 16.72 -6.83 37.97
C ARG A 302 16.34 -5.35 37.92
N LEU A 303 15.07 -5.06 37.69
CA LEU A 303 14.55 -3.69 37.60
C LEU A 303 14.45 -3.03 38.98
N ARG A 304 14.83 -1.74 39.06
CA ARG A 304 14.62 -0.88 40.24
C ARG A 304 13.50 0.13 40.00
N GLY A 305 13.44 0.75 38.81
CA GLY A 305 12.35 1.65 38.45
C GLY A 305 12.47 2.30 37.07
N LEU A 306 11.42 3.01 36.66
CA LEU A 306 11.31 3.70 35.37
C LEU A 306 10.83 5.15 35.57
N ARG A 307 11.51 6.14 35.00
CA ARG A 307 11.06 7.54 35.03
C ARG A 307 11.09 8.19 33.65
N GLY A 308 10.28 9.23 33.42
CA GLY A 308 10.24 9.84 32.09
C GLY A 308 9.11 10.82 31.82
N HIS A 309 9.00 11.18 30.54
CA HIS A 309 8.05 12.15 30.00
C HIS A 309 7.44 11.60 28.70
N VAL A 310 6.12 11.53 28.64
CA VAL A 310 5.33 11.20 27.44
C VAL A 310 4.72 12.49 26.90
N ILE A 311 4.85 12.75 25.60
CA ILE A 311 4.19 13.86 24.91
C ILE A 311 3.36 13.27 23.77
N HIS A 312 2.04 13.22 23.96
CA HIS A 312 1.11 12.66 22.99
C HIS A 312 0.50 13.76 22.11
N ASP A 313 0.67 13.60 20.80
CA ASP A 313 0.10 14.48 19.79
C ASP A 313 -1.37 14.10 19.54
N MET A 314 -2.28 15.02 19.88
CA MET A 314 -3.72 14.84 19.72
C MET A 314 -4.25 15.31 18.36
N GLY A 315 -3.45 16.06 17.59
CA GLY A 315 -3.93 16.81 16.42
C GLY A 315 -4.75 18.05 16.81
N ALA A 316 -5.53 18.53 15.85
CA ALA A 316 -6.16 19.85 15.92
C ALA A 316 -7.28 19.98 16.96
N TYR A 317 -8.08 18.93 17.15
CA TYR A 317 -9.29 18.97 17.97
C TYR A 317 -9.32 17.82 18.98
N PRO A 318 -9.92 18.01 20.17
CA PRO A 318 -10.07 16.94 21.15
C PRO A 318 -10.97 15.80 20.67
N GLY A 319 -10.83 14.62 21.27
CA GLY A 319 -11.57 13.42 20.91
C GLY A 319 -10.97 12.15 21.51
N ALA A 320 -11.07 11.04 20.79
CA ALA A 320 -10.51 9.75 21.26
C ALA A 320 -9.00 9.83 21.61
N GLY A 321 -8.23 10.69 20.93
CA GLY A 321 -6.83 10.97 21.25
C GLY A 321 -6.58 11.54 22.64
N SER A 322 -7.54 12.30 23.20
CA SER A 322 -7.42 12.96 24.51
C SER A 322 -7.17 11.99 25.68
N GLY A 323 -7.61 10.74 25.54
CA GLY A 323 -7.45 9.68 26.54
C GLY A 323 -6.26 8.73 26.28
N GLN A 324 -5.42 8.99 25.28
CA GLN A 324 -4.35 8.04 24.91
C GLN A 324 -3.27 7.92 25.99
N ILE A 325 -2.95 8.99 26.74
CA ILE A 325 -1.95 8.92 27.82
C ILE A 325 -2.36 7.95 28.95
N ASP A 326 -3.66 7.89 29.27
CA ASP A 326 -4.24 6.96 30.24
C ASP A 326 -4.22 5.49 29.75
N ILE A 327 -3.86 5.25 28.49
CA ILE A 327 -3.62 3.92 27.92
C ILE A 327 -2.12 3.66 27.76
N ILE A 328 -1.34 4.63 27.27
CA ILE A 328 0.11 4.48 27.05
C ILE A 328 0.84 4.20 28.37
N VAL A 329 0.61 5.03 29.39
CA VAL A 329 1.41 5.00 30.63
C VAL A 329 1.21 3.71 31.43
N PRO A 330 -0.01 3.19 31.67
CA PRO A 330 -0.18 1.92 32.38
C PRO A 330 0.42 0.72 31.63
N HIS A 331 0.48 0.77 30.29
CA HIS A 331 1.05 -0.31 29.49
C HIS A 331 2.60 -0.27 29.44
N LEU A 332 3.26 0.71 30.06
CA LEU A 332 4.70 0.66 30.36
C LEU A 332 5.04 -0.43 31.39
N LEU A 333 4.07 -0.89 32.18
CA LEU A 333 4.28 -2.01 33.10
C LEU A 333 4.55 -3.31 32.34
N SER A 334 3.79 -3.56 31.26
CA SER A 334 3.80 -4.81 30.50
C SER A 334 3.74 -6.04 31.44
N ALA A 335 4.48 -7.10 31.15
CA ALA A 335 4.52 -8.35 31.92
C ALA A 335 5.47 -8.34 33.13
N TYR A 336 5.97 -7.17 33.56
CA TYR A 336 7.11 -7.07 34.49
C TYR A 336 6.74 -6.48 35.86
N ALA A 337 7.42 -6.98 36.89
CA ALA A 337 7.31 -6.47 38.25
C ALA A 337 8.21 -5.23 38.43
N TRP A 338 7.62 -4.05 38.29
CA TRP A 338 8.29 -2.76 38.51
C TRP A 338 8.19 -2.32 39.98
N PRO A 339 9.30 -2.02 40.70
CA PRO A 339 9.22 -1.55 42.08
C PRO A 339 8.79 -0.08 42.23
N ALA A 340 9.10 0.77 41.25
CA ALA A 340 8.74 2.19 41.24
C ALA A 340 8.63 2.74 39.81
N MET A 341 7.73 3.72 39.60
CA MET A 341 7.61 4.44 38.34
C MET A 341 7.20 5.90 38.55
N GLN A 342 7.75 6.82 37.74
CA GLN A 342 7.36 8.23 37.69
C GLN A 342 7.30 8.74 36.24
N ILE A 343 6.10 8.88 35.68
CA ILE A 343 5.92 9.38 34.31
C ILE A 343 5.08 10.65 34.35
N LYS A 344 5.62 11.76 33.83
CA LYS A 344 4.81 12.91 33.40
C LYS A 344 4.25 12.61 32.01
N ALA A 345 3.01 12.99 31.74
CA ALA A 345 2.41 12.91 30.41
C ALA A 345 1.70 14.22 30.02
N ASP A 346 2.09 14.80 28.89
CA ASP A 346 1.42 15.94 28.27
C ASP A 346 0.65 15.49 27.02
N VAL A 347 -0.60 15.95 26.87
CA VAL A 347 -1.39 15.86 25.63
C VAL A 347 -1.34 17.21 24.95
N VAL A 348 -1.00 17.24 23.65
CA VAL A 348 -0.76 18.49 22.93
C VAL A 348 -1.57 18.63 21.65
N PHE A 349 -2.02 19.85 21.36
CA PHE A 349 -2.58 20.24 20.07
C PHE A 349 -1.48 20.36 19.00
N THR A 350 -1.79 19.95 17.78
CA THR A 350 -0.98 20.24 16.56
C THR A 350 -1.91 20.50 15.38
N ASN A 351 -1.44 21.19 14.35
CA ASN A 351 -2.18 21.47 13.12
C ASN A 351 -2.24 20.27 12.17
N THR A 352 -2.75 19.14 12.68
CA THR A 352 -2.86 17.86 11.97
C THR A 352 -4.19 17.17 12.30
N VAL A 353 -4.59 16.16 11.52
CA VAL A 353 -5.83 15.40 11.75
C VAL A 353 -5.89 14.90 13.21
N PRO A 354 -7.04 15.04 13.91
CA PRO A 354 -7.20 14.53 15.27
C PRO A 354 -6.79 13.06 15.42
N THR A 355 -6.13 12.72 16.51
CA THR A 355 -5.83 11.31 16.81
C THR A 355 -6.99 10.63 17.52
N GLY A 356 -7.01 9.32 17.42
CA GLY A 356 -7.93 8.41 18.06
C GLY A 356 -7.31 7.03 18.15
N PHE A 357 -8.14 6.00 18.19
CA PHE A 357 -7.65 4.63 18.28
C PHE A 357 -7.47 4.04 16.89
N VAL A 358 -6.24 3.68 16.53
CA VAL A 358 -5.96 2.64 15.52
C VAL A 358 -5.48 1.39 16.28
N ARG A 359 -5.93 0.21 15.85
CA ARG A 359 -5.71 -1.14 16.41
C ARG A 359 -4.68 -1.21 17.56
N GLY A 360 -5.20 -1.30 18.79
CA GLY A 360 -4.42 -1.30 20.04
C GLY A 360 -4.48 0.03 20.81
N GLY A 361 -4.55 1.17 20.11
CA GLY A 361 -4.50 2.50 20.73
C GLY A 361 -3.15 2.74 21.41
N GLY A 362 -3.13 3.22 22.65
CA GLY A 362 -1.89 3.43 23.42
C GLY A 362 -1.16 2.15 23.85
N ARG A 363 -1.79 0.97 23.77
CA ARG A 363 -1.25 -0.29 24.33
C ARG A 363 0.03 -0.77 23.63
N PRO A 364 0.13 -0.76 22.29
CA PRO A 364 1.37 -1.14 21.62
C PRO A 364 2.50 -0.16 21.93
N LEU A 365 2.20 1.11 22.22
CA LEU A 365 3.22 2.12 22.56
C LEU A 365 3.86 1.87 23.92
N GLY A 366 3.05 1.66 24.97
CA GLY A 366 3.57 1.33 26.30
C GLY A 366 4.40 0.05 26.29
N ASN A 367 3.82 -1.03 25.72
CA ASN A 367 4.52 -2.31 25.58
C ASN A 367 5.81 -2.18 24.74
N TYR A 368 5.79 -1.47 23.61
CA TYR A 368 6.95 -1.24 22.76
C TYR A 368 8.10 -0.57 23.52
N VAL A 369 7.81 0.51 24.27
CA VAL A 369 8.83 1.21 25.05
C VAL A 369 9.48 0.26 26.07
N SER A 370 8.69 -0.51 26.81
CA SER A 370 9.22 -1.41 27.84
C SER A 370 10.04 -2.56 27.26
N GLU A 371 9.58 -3.20 26.18
CA GLU A 371 10.36 -4.23 25.48
C GLU A 371 11.68 -3.68 24.95
N ARG A 372 11.66 -2.46 24.38
CA ARG A 372 12.88 -1.82 23.88
C ARG A 372 13.81 -1.43 25.02
N MET A 373 13.30 -0.94 26.16
CA MET A 373 14.14 -0.63 27.32
C MET A 373 14.78 -1.88 27.92
N LEU A 374 14.11 -3.03 27.92
CA LEU A 374 14.73 -4.31 28.32
C LEU A 374 15.78 -4.80 27.32
N ASP A 375 15.58 -4.64 26.02
CA ASP A 375 16.63 -4.92 25.03
C ASP A 375 17.85 -4.02 25.23
N ARG A 376 17.65 -2.75 25.58
CA ARG A 376 18.74 -1.79 25.86
C ARG A 376 19.46 -2.11 27.16
N LEU A 377 18.74 -2.49 28.21
CA LEU A 377 19.32 -2.98 29.46
C LEU A 377 20.16 -4.24 29.21
N ALA A 378 19.65 -5.21 28.47
CA ALA A 378 20.38 -6.41 28.10
C ALA A 378 21.65 -6.10 27.29
N ALA A 379 21.56 -5.18 26.32
CA ALA A 379 22.72 -4.73 25.55
C ALA A 379 23.77 -4.02 26.41
N HIS A 380 23.36 -3.17 27.35
CA HIS A 380 24.25 -2.47 28.28
C HIS A 380 24.96 -3.45 29.23
N LEU A 381 24.23 -4.44 29.75
CA LEU A 381 24.74 -5.51 30.61
C LEU A 381 25.53 -6.60 29.86
N GLN A 382 25.52 -6.59 28.52
CA GLN A 382 26.01 -7.68 27.67
C GLN A 382 25.36 -9.05 28.02
N ALA A 383 24.13 -9.02 28.50
CA ALA A 383 23.34 -10.18 28.92
C ALA A 383 22.40 -10.65 27.80
N ASP A 384 21.88 -11.88 27.91
CA ASP A 384 20.87 -12.37 26.98
C ASP A 384 19.50 -11.69 27.25
N PRO A 385 18.87 -11.03 26.26
CA PRO A 385 17.56 -10.37 26.38
C PRO A 385 16.40 -11.26 26.86
N ALA A 386 16.46 -12.57 26.68
CA ALA A 386 15.47 -13.50 27.22
C ALA A 386 15.66 -13.72 28.73
N GLU A 387 16.90 -13.77 29.21
CA GLU A 387 17.19 -13.91 30.65
C GLU A 387 16.87 -12.64 31.43
N VAL A 388 17.17 -11.45 30.87
CA VAL A 388 16.77 -10.17 31.45
C VAL A 388 15.24 -10.08 31.59
N ARG A 389 14.48 -10.57 30.60
CA ARG A 389 13.03 -10.69 30.72
C ARG A 389 12.64 -11.69 31.81
N ARG A 390 13.17 -12.93 31.76
CA ARG A 390 12.83 -14.01 32.71
C ARG A 390 13.03 -13.62 34.18
N LYS A 391 14.05 -12.82 34.49
CA LYS A 391 14.30 -12.31 35.86
C LYS A 391 13.25 -11.35 36.40
N ASN A 392 12.50 -10.68 35.53
CA ASN A 392 11.61 -9.58 35.88
C ASN A 392 10.13 -9.86 35.58
N LEU A 393 9.81 -10.95 34.89
CA LEU A 393 8.42 -11.36 34.63
C LEU A 393 7.65 -11.59 35.94
N ILE A 394 6.40 -11.15 35.96
CA ILE A 394 5.48 -11.47 37.05
C ILE A 394 5.22 -12.99 37.06
N PRO A 395 5.44 -13.70 38.19
CA PRO A 395 5.19 -15.13 38.28
C PRO A 395 3.71 -15.51 38.22
N ALA A 396 3.38 -16.66 37.63
CA ALA A 396 2.00 -17.14 37.50
C ALA A 396 1.33 -17.41 38.87
N ASP A 397 2.09 -17.83 39.90
CA ASP A 397 1.60 -18.06 41.27
C ASP A 397 1.29 -16.77 42.04
N LYS A 398 1.51 -15.60 41.42
CA LYS A 398 1.19 -14.27 41.99
C LYS A 398 -0.07 -13.64 41.40
N MET A 399 -0.79 -14.34 40.53
CA MET A 399 -2.05 -13.85 39.99
C MET A 399 -3.24 -14.11 40.95
N PRO A 400 -4.17 -13.15 41.14
CA PRO A 400 -4.17 -11.79 40.61
C PRO A 400 -3.08 -10.91 41.22
N TYR A 401 -2.38 -10.14 40.38
CA TYR A 401 -1.19 -9.36 40.78
C TYR A 401 -1.50 -7.87 40.84
N ASP A 402 -1.34 -7.26 42.02
CA ASP A 402 -1.36 -5.80 42.19
C ASP A 402 -0.03 -5.20 41.70
N THR A 403 -0.11 -4.34 40.70
CA THR A 403 1.06 -3.67 40.10
C THR A 403 1.55 -2.44 40.89
N GLY A 404 0.80 -1.98 41.88
CA GLY A 404 1.04 -0.73 42.59
C GLY A 404 0.71 0.54 41.80
N PHE A 405 0.46 0.45 40.49
CA PHE A 405 0.17 1.60 39.63
C PHE A 405 -1.22 2.20 39.94
N PRO A 406 -1.36 3.53 40.07
CA PRO A 406 -2.62 4.16 40.46
C PRO A 406 -3.65 4.14 39.33
N GLN A 407 -4.84 3.63 39.63
CA GLN A 407 -6.02 3.62 38.77
C GLN A 407 -7.21 4.26 39.51
N GLY A 408 -7.20 5.60 39.58
CA GLY A 408 -8.16 6.37 40.36
C GLY A 408 -7.96 6.16 41.87
N LYS A 409 -8.97 5.63 42.56
CA LYS A 409 -8.91 5.32 44.02
C LYS A 409 -8.39 3.93 44.35
N LYS A 410 -7.99 3.14 43.36
CA LYS A 410 -7.46 1.78 43.50
C LYS A 410 -6.13 1.66 42.76
N THR A 411 -5.44 0.55 42.96
CA THR A 411 -4.32 0.12 42.13
C THR A 411 -4.80 -0.68 40.92
N LEU A 412 -3.98 -0.72 39.88
CA LEU A 412 -4.17 -1.57 38.71
C LEU A 412 -3.78 -3.01 39.06
N VAL A 413 -4.73 -3.93 38.95
CA VAL A 413 -4.55 -5.37 39.23
C VAL A 413 -4.67 -6.15 37.92
N TYR A 414 -3.67 -6.99 37.62
CA TYR A 414 -3.76 -8.00 36.58
C TYR A 414 -4.53 -9.22 37.10
N ASP A 415 -5.54 -9.64 36.37
CA ASP A 415 -6.52 -10.66 36.76
C ASP A 415 -6.07 -12.10 36.44
N GLY A 416 -5.11 -12.28 35.53
CA GLY A 416 -4.52 -13.60 35.23
C GLY A 416 -3.35 -13.55 34.24
N GLY A 417 -2.73 -14.73 34.04
CA GLY A 417 -1.75 -14.99 32.99
C GLY A 417 -0.51 -15.78 33.45
N ASP A 418 0.05 -16.59 32.56
CA ASP A 418 1.28 -17.38 32.79
C ASP A 418 2.42 -16.86 31.89
N TYR A 419 2.95 -15.68 32.23
CA TYR A 419 3.95 -15.00 31.42
C TYR A 419 5.28 -15.80 31.26
N PRO A 420 5.78 -16.52 32.28
CA PRO A 420 6.95 -17.39 32.12
C PRO A 420 6.73 -18.50 31.07
N ARG A 421 5.54 -19.11 31.02
CA ARG A 421 5.19 -20.11 30.00
C ARG A 421 5.03 -19.51 28.60
N LEU A 422 4.46 -18.31 28.49
CA LEU A 422 4.38 -17.60 27.21
C LEU A 422 5.79 -17.37 26.64
N LEU A 423 6.72 -16.88 27.47
CA LEU A 423 8.11 -16.68 27.07
C LEU A 423 8.80 -17.99 26.68
N SER A 424 8.74 -19.04 27.51
CA SER A 424 9.42 -20.31 27.19
C SER A 424 8.90 -20.93 25.90
N THR A 425 7.58 -20.95 25.71
CA THR A 425 6.93 -21.52 24.52
C THR A 425 7.34 -20.75 23.25
N ALA A 426 7.41 -19.41 23.30
CA ALA A 426 7.80 -18.60 22.14
C ALA A 426 9.28 -18.82 21.75
N LEU A 427 10.17 -18.94 22.75
CA LEU A 427 11.60 -19.20 22.53
C LEU A 427 11.85 -20.61 21.97
N GLU A 428 11.10 -21.61 22.45
CA GLU A 428 11.13 -22.97 21.91
C GLU A 428 10.67 -22.99 20.45
N GLN A 429 9.49 -22.44 20.16
CA GLN A 429 8.89 -22.45 18.83
C GLN A 429 9.73 -21.70 17.79
N ILE A 430 10.30 -20.55 18.13
CA ILE A 430 11.14 -19.81 17.19
C ILE A 430 12.46 -20.54 16.92
N GLY A 431 12.95 -21.35 17.86
CA GLY A 431 14.26 -22.01 17.80
C GLY A 431 15.37 -21.13 18.38
N TYR A 432 15.09 -20.41 19.47
CA TYR A 432 15.88 -19.27 19.95
C TYR A 432 17.37 -19.56 20.14
N GLN A 433 17.73 -20.68 20.77
CA GLN A 433 19.13 -21.01 21.04
C GLN A 433 19.93 -21.28 19.75
N GLN A 434 19.30 -21.91 18.75
CA GLN A 434 19.91 -22.11 17.44
C GLN A 434 20.11 -20.76 16.73
N LEU A 435 19.09 -19.91 16.69
CA LEU A 435 19.17 -18.57 16.09
C LEU A 435 20.21 -17.67 16.78
N ARG A 436 20.38 -17.80 18.09
CA ARG A 436 21.43 -17.10 18.86
C ARG A 436 22.83 -17.57 18.50
N GLU A 437 23.01 -18.84 18.19
CA GLU A 437 24.31 -19.37 17.77
C GLU A 437 24.60 -19.01 16.31
N GLU A 438 23.62 -19.14 15.42
CA GLU A 438 23.69 -18.66 14.04
C GLU A 438 24.03 -17.16 13.98
N GLN A 439 23.44 -16.33 14.86
CA GLN A 439 23.73 -14.90 14.95
C GLN A 439 25.20 -14.59 15.29
N LYS A 440 25.86 -15.42 16.11
CA LYS A 440 27.30 -15.27 16.42
C LYS A 440 28.18 -15.76 15.26
N GLN A 441 27.71 -16.76 14.52
CA GLN A 441 28.46 -17.40 13.43
C GLN A 441 28.30 -16.70 12.07
N ALA A 442 27.28 -15.85 11.90
CA ALA A 442 27.00 -15.14 10.65
C ALA A 442 28.20 -14.26 10.20
N ARG A 443 28.82 -14.66 9.08
CA ARG A 443 29.93 -13.93 8.41
C ARG A 443 29.65 -13.60 6.94
N ASP A 444 28.44 -13.87 6.47
CA ASP A 444 27.99 -13.77 5.08
C ASP A 444 27.57 -12.35 4.64
N GLY A 445 27.71 -11.37 5.54
CA GLY A 445 27.41 -9.95 5.28
C GLY A 445 25.98 -9.54 5.64
N ARG A 446 25.08 -10.47 5.93
CA ARG A 446 23.73 -10.14 6.44
C ARG A 446 23.73 -10.06 7.97
N ARG A 447 22.79 -9.29 8.53
CA ARG A 447 22.61 -9.17 9.98
C ARG A 447 21.36 -9.94 10.40
N LEU A 448 21.56 -11.10 11.05
CA LEU A 448 20.46 -11.82 11.70
C LEU A 448 20.05 -11.10 12.99
N GLY A 449 18.79 -10.71 13.08
CA GLY A 449 18.14 -10.16 14.27
C GLY A 449 17.17 -11.17 14.88
N VAL A 450 17.12 -11.21 16.21
CA VAL A 450 16.16 -12.03 16.97
C VAL A 450 15.46 -11.12 17.98
N GLY A 451 14.18 -10.82 17.73
CA GLY A 451 13.33 -9.98 18.58
C GLY A 451 12.46 -10.82 19.51
N ILE A 452 12.19 -10.30 20.71
CA ILE A 452 11.26 -10.87 21.70
C ILE A 452 10.36 -9.73 22.18
N ALA A 453 9.07 -9.99 22.35
CA ALA A 453 8.13 -9.05 22.95
C ALA A 453 7.13 -9.76 23.88
N CYS A 454 7.32 -9.67 25.20
CA CYS A 454 6.29 -10.05 26.16
C CYS A 454 5.34 -8.85 26.36
N CYS A 455 4.04 -9.05 26.27
CA CYS A 455 3.08 -7.95 26.39
C CYS A 455 1.84 -8.36 27.18
N VAL A 456 1.34 -7.41 27.95
CA VAL A 456 0.03 -7.45 28.61
C VAL A 456 -0.83 -6.36 27.99
N GLU A 457 -2.10 -6.66 27.70
CA GLU A 457 -3.04 -5.76 27.03
C GLU A 457 -4.36 -5.70 27.77
N SER A 458 -4.81 -4.51 28.15
CA SER A 458 -6.13 -4.31 28.74
C SER A 458 -7.25 -4.49 27.70
N SER A 459 -8.28 -5.27 28.03
CA SER A 459 -9.37 -5.65 27.14
C SER A 459 -10.72 -5.61 27.86
N GLY A 460 -11.82 -5.80 27.13
CA GLY A 460 -13.14 -5.93 27.79
C GLY A 460 -13.65 -4.65 28.45
N PHE A 461 -13.12 -3.48 28.09
CA PHE A 461 -13.54 -2.19 28.63
C PHE A 461 -14.99 -1.84 28.27
N GLY A 462 -15.56 -0.88 29.00
CA GLY A 462 -16.94 -0.44 28.84
C GLY A 462 -17.96 -1.33 29.58
N THR A 463 -19.23 -0.94 29.50
CA THR A 463 -20.37 -1.53 30.23
C THR A 463 -21.58 -1.69 29.31
N GLY A 464 -22.59 -2.43 29.76
CA GLY A 464 -23.89 -2.53 29.12
C GLY A 464 -23.87 -3.13 27.73
N GLU A 465 -23.45 -4.40 27.59
CA GLU A 465 -23.65 -5.14 26.34
C GLU A 465 -24.95 -5.94 26.39
N PRO A 466 -26.00 -5.53 25.65
CA PRO A 466 -27.25 -6.28 25.58
C PRO A 466 -27.17 -7.44 24.58
N ALA A 467 -27.88 -8.52 24.90
CA ALA A 467 -28.23 -9.57 23.96
C ALA A 467 -29.69 -10.00 24.17
N ARG A 468 -30.42 -10.18 23.07
CA ARG A 468 -31.81 -10.65 23.08
C ARG A 468 -31.96 -11.89 22.21
N VAL A 469 -32.63 -12.93 22.69
CA VAL A 469 -33.00 -14.10 21.88
C VAL A 469 -34.52 -14.19 21.74
N ARG A 470 -34.99 -14.39 20.50
CA ARG A 470 -36.38 -14.67 20.15
C ARG A 470 -36.45 -16.01 19.44
N ILE A 471 -37.03 -17.00 20.11
CA ILE A 471 -37.36 -18.31 19.54
C ILE A 471 -38.74 -18.21 18.90
N GLN A 472 -38.82 -18.49 17.61
CA GLN A 472 -40.03 -18.49 16.80
C GLN A 472 -40.76 -19.85 16.89
N PRO A 473 -42.07 -19.92 16.56
CA PRO A 473 -42.83 -21.17 16.54
C PRO A 473 -42.34 -22.26 15.58
N ASP A 474 -41.51 -21.91 14.58
CA ASP A 474 -40.85 -22.87 13.66
C ASP A 474 -39.52 -23.43 14.22
N GLY A 475 -39.11 -22.95 15.40
CA GLY A 475 -37.85 -23.28 16.06
C GLY A 475 -36.64 -22.46 15.58
N THR A 476 -36.83 -21.41 14.77
CA THR A 476 -35.76 -20.46 14.43
C THR A 476 -35.47 -19.55 15.63
N ALA A 477 -34.20 -19.36 15.97
CA ALA A 477 -33.77 -18.53 17.10
C ALA A 477 -33.03 -17.28 16.59
N HIS A 478 -33.70 -16.13 16.56
CA HIS A 478 -33.05 -14.86 16.25
C HIS A 478 -32.35 -14.30 17.48
N LEU A 479 -31.04 -14.08 17.38
CA LEU A 479 -30.18 -13.49 18.38
C LEU A 479 -29.79 -12.07 17.97
N PHE A 480 -30.20 -11.07 18.74
CA PHE A 480 -29.86 -9.67 18.54
C PHE A 480 -28.72 -9.28 19.49
N VAL A 481 -27.68 -8.61 18.98
CA VAL A 481 -26.51 -8.17 19.76
C VAL A 481 -26.15 -6.71 19.46
N GLY A 482 -25.65 -5.99 20.48
CA GLY A 482 -25.39 -4.55 20.39
C GLY A 482 -24.13 -4.17 19.58
N SER A 483 -23.01 -4.83 19.82
CA SER A 483 -21.72 -4.54 19.19
C SER A 483 -21.73 -4.65 17.66
N THR A 484 -21.40 -3.57 16.97
CA THR A 484 -21.41 -3.48 15.50
C THR A 484 -20.26 -4.27 14.84
N PRO A 485 -20.53 -5.19 13.90
CA PRO A 485 -19.48 -5.99 13.25
C PRO A 485 -18.69 -5.22 12.18
N GLN A 486 -17.40 -5.54 12.02
CA GLN A 486 -16.53 -5.04 10.94
C GLN A 486 -15.48 -6.07 10.51
N GLY A 487 -15.92 -7.32 10.29
CA GLY A 487 -15.11 -8.42 9.73
C GLY A 487 -14.58 -9.46 10.73
N GLN A 488 -14.71 -9.23 12.04
CA GLN A 488 -14.16 -10.10 13.10
C GLN A 488 -14.98 -11.38 13.41
N GLY A 489 -16.10 -11.64 12.71
CA GLY A 489 -16.87 -12.88 12.83
C GLY A 489 -17.91 -12.93 13.96
N HIS A 490 -18.59 -11.81 14.27
CA HIS A 490 -19.57 -11.75 15.37
C HIS A 490 -20.77 -12.67 15.17
N GLU A 491 -21.31 -12.79 13.95
CA GLU A 491 -22.49 -13.64 13.70
C GLU A 491 -22.14 -15.10 13.92
N THR A 492 -20.98 -15.52 13.42
CA THR A 492 -20.44 -16.86 13.66
C THR A 492 -20.17 -17.12 15.15
N ALA A 493 -19.44 -16.22 15.82
CA ALA A 493 -19.07 -16.40 17.21
C ALA A 493 -20.27 -16.42 18.17
N ALA A 494 -21.22 -15.49 18.01
CA ALA A 494 -22.42 -15.41 18.84
C ALA A 494 -23.35 -16.62 18.60
N ALA A 495 -23.52 -17.06 17.35
CA ALA A 495 -24.28 -18.27 17.05
C ALA A 495 -23.66 -19.53 17.67
N MET A 496 -22.32 -19.67 17.65
CA MET A 496 -21.63 -20.79 18.31
C MET A 496 -21.83 -20.77 19.83
N VAL A 497 -21.79 -19.60 20.47
CA VAL A 497 -22.06 -19.47 21.91
C VAL A 497 -23.51 -19.81 22.23
N LEU A 498 -24.48 -19.30 21.46
CA LEU A 498 -25.90 -19.61 21.70
C LEU A 498 -26.19 -21.11 21.50
N ALA A 499 -25.70 -21.73 20.42
CA ALA A 499 -25.87 -23.16 20.17
C ALA A 499 -25.35 -24.03 21.33
N ASP A 500 -24.13 -23.73 21.81
CA ASP A 500 -23.46 -24.46 22.89
C ASP A 500 -24.15 -24.30 24.25
N ARG A 501 -24.62 -23.08 24.57
CA ARG A 501 -25.19 -22.75 25.88
C ARG A 501 -26.68 -23.06 25.99
N LEU A 502 -27.44 -22.96 24.90
CA LEU A 502 -28.89 -23.23 24.85
C LEU A 502 -29.20 -24.69 24.46
N GLY A 503 -28.32 -25.38 23.72
CA GLY A 503 -28.61 -26.70 23.15
C GLY A 503 -29.41 -26.63 21.84
N TRP A 504 -29.16 -25.61 21.03
CA TRP A 504 -29.90 -25.32 19.79
C TRP A 504 -29.14 -25.76 18.53
N PRO A 505 -29.82 -26.20 17.44
CA PRO A 505 -29.17 -26.44 16.16
C PRO A 505 -28.54 -25.15 15.62
N TYR A 506 -27.26 -25.20 15.24
CA TYR A 506 -26.49 -24.04 14.83
C TYR A 506 -27.09 -23.35 13.58
N GLU A 507 -27.62 -24.16 12.67
CA GLU A 507 -28.24 -23.77 11.40
C GLU A 507 -29.60 -23.07 11.61
N LYS A 508 -30.26 -23.28 12.76
CA LYS A 508 -31.53 -22.63 13.13
C LYS A 508 -31.36 -21.32 13.91
N ILE A 509 -30.12 -20.89 14.15
CA ILE A 509 -29.85 -19.59 14.78
C ILE A 509 -29.69 -18.55 13.67
N GLU A 510 -30.22 -17.33 13.85
CA GLU A 510 -29.88 -16.18 13.02
C GLU A 510 -29.34 -15.07 13.92
N VAL A 511 -28.27 -14.37 13.51
CA VAL A 511 -27.69 -13.29 14.32
C VAL A 511 -27.88 -11.95 13.62
N VAL A 512 -28.39 -10.98 14.35
CA VAL A 512 -28.61 -9.60 13.89
C VAL A 512 -27.78 -8.67 14.76
N ALA A 513 -26.96 -7.84 14.10
CA ALA A 513 -26.08 -6.87 14.73
C ALA A 513 -26.02 -5.60 13.89
N GLY A 514 -25.57 -4.49 14.47
CA GLY A 514 -25.43 -3.23 13.73
C GLY A 514 -26.76 -2.57 13.36
N ASP A 515 -27.82 -2.78 14.13
CA ASP A 515 -29.11 -2.10 13.99
C ASP A 515 -29.48 -1.44 15.33
N SER A 516 -29.68 -0.12 15.35
CA SER A 516 -29.94 0.63 16.57
C SER A 516 -31.34 0.44 17.18
N ARG A 517 -32.20 -0.41 16.56
CA ARG A 517 -33.57 -0.69 17.00
C ARG A 517 -33.74 -2.02 17.72
N VAL A 518 -32.79 -2.95 17.56
CA VAL A 518 -33.01 -4.37 17.91
C VAL A 518 -32.59 -4.76 19.31
N VAL A 519 -31.90 -3.88 20.03
CA VAL A 519 -31.51 -4.03 21.45
C VAL A 519 -31.41 -2.64 22.10
N PRO A 520 -31.39 -2.55 23.44
CA PRO A 520 -31.00 -1.34 24.15
C PRO A 520 -29.63 -0.78 23.74
N TRP A 521 -29.29 0.40 24.26
CA TRP A 521 -28.03 1.08 23.96
C TRP A 521 -26.81 0.19 24.24
N ALA A 522 -25.89 0.09 23.29
CA ALA A 522 -24.63 -0.64 23.40
C ALA A 522 -23.45 0.26 23.03
N PHE A 523 -22.29 -0.02 23.62
CA PHE A 523 -21.12 0.86 23.59
C PHE A 523 -20.48 0.99 22.18
N LEU A 524 -19.53 0.11 21.85
CA LEU A 524 -18.97 -0.04 20.50
C LEU A 524 -18.14 -1.32 20.35
N THR A 525 -17.75 -1.65 19.12
CA THR A 525 -16.73 -2.68 18.84
C THR A 525 -15.34 -2.04 18.79
N ALA A 526 -14.58 -2.07 19.90
CA ALA A 526 -13.14 -1.75 19.94
C ALA A 526 -12.45 -2.42 21.14
N GLY A 527 -11.17 -2.11 21.40
CA GLY A 527 -10.45 -2.53 22.62
C GLY A 527 -10.53 -4.02 22.95
N SER A 528 -10.59 -4.87 21.91
CA SER A 528 -10.84 -6.32 21.99
C SER A 528 -12.06 -6.74 22.83
N ARG A 529 -13.02 -5.84 23.09
CA ARG A 529 -14.07 -6.06 24.09
C ARG A 529 -15.13 -7.09 23.71
N SER A 530 -15.44 -7.23 22.42
CA SER A 530 -16.66 -7.90 21.98
C SER A 530 -16.70 -9.40 22.26
N ALA A 531 -15.58 -10.13 22.26
CA ALA A 531 -15.60 -11.56 22.60
C ALA A 531 -15.98 -11.78 24.07
N ILE A 532 -15.49 -10.92 24.97
CA ILE A 532 -15.90 -10.89 26.37
C ILE A 532 -17.36 -10.42 26.46
N HIS A 533 -17.68 -9.25 25.92
CA HIS A 533 -19.00 -8.62 26.10
C HIS A 533 -20.12 -9.36 25.39
N VAL A 534 -20.05 -9.54 24.06
CA VAL A 534 -21.07 -10.25 23.28
C VAL A 534 -21.12 -11.73 23.67
N GLY A 535 -19.97 -12.37 23.92
CA GLY A 535 -19.91 -13.77 24.32
C GLY A 535 -20.55 -14.04 25.69
N ASN A 536 -20.32 -13.16 26.68
CA ASN A 536 -20.99 -13.29 27.98
C ASN A 536 -22.46 -12.87 27.92
N ALA A 537 -22.83 -11.79 27.21
CA ALA A 537 -24.23 -11.39 27.03
C ALA A 537 -25.04 -12.51 26.34
N THR A 538 -24.49 -13.12 25.28
CA THR A 538 -25.08 -14.29 24.62
C THR A 538 -25.17 -15.49 25.57
N SER A 539 -24.16 -15.72 26.41
CA SER A 539 -24.20 -16.80 27.42
C SER A 539 -25.26 -16.57 28.50
N LEU A 540 -25.48 -15.32 28.92
CA LEU A 540 -26.52 -14.94 29.88
C LEU A 540 -27.91 -15.15 29.29
N VAL A 541 -28.18 -14.61 28.09
CA VAL A 541 -29.50 -14.74 27.45
C VAL A 541 -29.81 -16.21 27.09
N ALA A 542 -28.78 -16.99 26.69
CA ALA A 542 -28.91 -18.42 26.49
C ALA A 542 -29.26 -19.17 27.78
N LYS A 543 -28.63 -18.82 28.90
CA LYS A 543 -28.96 -19.39 30.22
C LYS A 543 -30.39 -19.03 30.64
N ALA A 544 -30.78 -17.76 30.55
CA ALA A 544 -32.10 -17.31 30.95
C ALA A 544 -33.23 -17.90 30.08
N ALA A 545 -32.99 -18.10 28.77
CA ALA A 545 -33.89 -18.87 27.91
C ALA A 545 -33.93 -20.36 28.29
N ARG A 546 -32.77 -21.00 28.49
CA ARG A 546 -32.68 -22.40 28.90
C ARG A 546 -33.43 -22.67 30.21
N ASP A 547 -33.24 -21.83 31.22
CA ASP A 547 -33.85 -22.00 32.54
C ASP A 547 -35.39 -21.93 32.43
N ARG A 548 -35.94 -20.91 31.74
CA ARG A 548 -37.39 -20.83 31.44
C ARG A 548 -37.91 -22.02 30.64
N ILE A 549 -37.13 -22.54 29.69
CA ILE A 549 -37.51 -23.72 28.90
C ILE A 549 -37.61 -24.96 29.78
N LEU A 550 -36.61 -25.21 30.64
CA LEU A 550 -36.58 -26.39 31.49
C LEU A 550 -37.61 -26.33 32.61
N GLU A 551 -37.85 -25.17 33.20
CA GLU A 551 -38.94 -24.94 34.17
C GLU A 551 -40.30 -25.30 33.55
N ARG A 552 -40.58 -24.83 32.33
CA ARG A 552 -41.87 -25.10 31.67
C ARG A 552 -41.99 -26.53 31.13
N ALA A 553 -40.89 -27.13 30.69
CA ALA A 553 -40.87 -28.52 30.24
C ALA A 553 -41.00 -29.52 31.40
N ALA A 554 -40.54 -29.17 32.61
CA ALA A 554 -40.69 -29.99 33.82
C ALA A 554 -42.15 -30.27 34.17
N ASP A 555 -43.02 -29.26 34.09
CA ASP A 555 -44.48 -29.40 34.24
C ASP A 555 -45.05 -30.45 33.26
N THR A 556 -44.52 -30.49 32.03
CA THR A 556 -45.07 -31.30 30.93
C THR A 556 -44.51 -32.73 30.88
N LEU A 557 -43.27 -32.92 31.34
CA LEU A 557 -42.58 -34.22 31.37
C LEU A 557 -42.74 -34.97 32.70
N GLU A 558 -43.33 -34.31 33.71
CA GLU A 558 -43.42 -34.75 35.11
C GLU A 558 -42.03 -35.12 35.68
N ALA A 559 -41.07 -34.21 35.51
CA ALA A 559 -39.66 -34.43 35.86
C ALA A 559 -39.07 -33.21 36.59
N ASN A 560 -38.04 -33.42 37.41
CA ASN A 560 -37.33 -32.32 38.05
C ASN A 560 -36.52 -31.53 36.99
N PRO A 561 -36.58 -30.17 36.94
CA PRO A 561 -35.78 -29.37 36.01
C PRO A 561 -34.27 -29.70 36.01
N ALA A 562 -33.70 -30.14 37.14
CA ALA A 562 -32.30 -30.54 37.25
C ALA A 562 -31.96 -31.83 36.46
N ASP A 563 -32.95 -32.70 36.25
CA ASP A 563 -32.81 -33.93 35.46
C ASP A 563 -33.05 -33.71 33.96
N LEU A 564 -33.41 -32.48 33.56
CA LEU A 564 -33.65 -32.12 32.16
C LEU A 564 -32.42 -31.51 31.48
N TYR A 565 -32.33 -31.72 30.17
CA TYR A 565 -31.36 -31.06 29.30
C TYR A 565 -31.96 -30.77 27.92
N ILE A 566 -31.39 -29.81 27.21
CA ILE A 566 -31.79 -29.45 25.84
C ILE A 566 -30.74 -29.98 24.87
N GLU A 567 -31.17 -30.65 23.82
CA GLU A 567 -30.36 -31.12 22.70
C GLU A 567 -31.18 -30.98 21.41
N ASP A 568 -30.60 -30.42 20.35
CA ASP A 568 -31.28 -30.15 19.06
C ASP A 568 -32.66 -29.47 19.16
N ALA A 569 -32.81 -28.50 20.07
CA ALA A 569 -34.08 -27.80 20.36
C ALA A 569 -35.20 -28.71 20.92
N VAL A 570 -34.84 -29.86 21.49
CA VAL A 570 -35.72 -30.80 22.20
C VAL A 570 -35.27 -30.91 23.66
N VAL A 571 -36.22 -30.91 24.59
CA VAL A 571 -35.97 -31.16 26.01
C VAL A 571 -36.05 -32.65 26.28
N HIS A 572 -35.04 -33.23 26.92
CA HIS A 572 -34.93 -34.66 27.24
C HIS A 572 -34.78 -34.89 28.74
N VAL A 573 -35.30 -36.02 29.23
CA VAL A 573 -35.06 -36.50 30.61
C VAL A 573 -33.78 -37.33 30.66
N ARG A 574 -32.87 -36.99 31.59
CA ARG A 574 -31.61 -37.72 31.80
C ARG A 574 -31.87 -39.19 32.14
N GLY A 575 -31.20 -40.09 31.42
CA GLY A 575 -31.36 -41.54 31.60
C GLY A 575 -32.61 -42.14 30.96
N VAL A 576 -33.58 -41.33 30.51
CA VAL A 576 -34.81 -41.79 29.85
C VAL A 576 -35.04 -40.99 28.57
N PRO A 577 -34.16 -41.11 27.54
CA PRO A 577 -34.19 -40.25 26.35
C PRO A 577 -35.48 -40.36 25.51
N GLN A 578 -36.27 -41.42 25.72
CA GLN A 578 -37.61 -41.60 25.14
C GLN A 578 -38.64 -40.61 25.70
N LYS A 579 -38.45 -40.11 26.93
CA LYS A 579 -39.20 -38.97 27.48
C LYS A 579 -38.54 -37.68 26.99
N SER A 580 -39.17 -37.06 26.01
CA SER A 580 -38.71 -35.79 25.45
C SER A 580 -39.87 -34.96 24.88
N ILE A 581 -39.67 -33.65 24.75
CA ILE A 581 -40.64 -32.72 24.14
C ILE A 581 -39.90 -31.62 23.35
N PRO A 582 -40.28 -31.35 22.09
CA PRO A 582 -39.75 -30.22 21.33
C PRO A 582 -40.03 -28.88 22.03
N VAL A 583 -39.07 -27.96 22.06
CA VAL A 583 -39.23 -26.67 22.75
C VAL A 583 -40.38 -25.83 22.17
N ILE A 584 -40.70 -26.00 20.89
CA ILE A 584 -41.84 -25.35 20.23
C ILE A 584 -43.21 -25.84 20.75
N GLU A 585 -43.31 -27.06 21.31
CA GLU A 585 -44.53 -27.54 21.95
C GLU A 585 -44.68 -26.97 23.37
N VAL A 586 -43.55 -26.69 24.03
CA VAL A 586 -43.48 -26.02 25.33
C VAL A 586 -43.82 -24.52 25.20
N PHE A 587 -43.44 -23.90 24.08
CA PHE A 587 -43.67 -22.48 23.75
C PHE A 587 -44.30 -22.29 22.34
N PRO A 588 -45.58 -22.63 22.14
CA PRO A 588 -46.24 -22.58 20.83
C PRO A 588 -46.43 -21.16 20.26
N HIS A 589 -46.25 -20.13 21.09
CA HIS A 589 -46.26 -18.72 20.68
C HIS A 589 -44.85 -18.09 20.64
N GLY A 590 -43.80 -18.92 20.76
CA GLY A 590 -42.41 -18.48 20.86
C GLY A 590 -41.99 -18.09 22.29
N LEU A 591 -40.70 -17.76 22.44
CA LEU A 591 -40.08 -17.32 23.68
C LEU A 591 -39.14 -16.14 23.40
N GLU A 592 -39.24 -15.07 24.18
CA GLU A 592 -38.31 -13.94 24.14
C GLU A 592 -37.65 -13.71 25.50
N VAL A 593 -36.34 -13.48 25.47
CA VAL A 593 -35.51 -13.17 26.64
C VAL A 593 -34.47 -12.13 26.24
N GLU A 594 -34.24 -11.14 27.10
CA GLU A 594 -33.20 -10.10 26.94
C GLU A 594 -32.37 -10.02 28.22
N GLU A 595 -31.05 -9.93 28.08
CA GLU A 595 -30.08 -9.84 29.18
C GLU A 595 -28.98 -8.82 28.81
N ALA A 596 -28.28 -8.30 29.82
CA ALA A 596 -27.16 -7.38 29.60
C ALA A 596 -25.93 -7.75 30.43
N PHE A 597 -24.76 -7.84 29.78
CA PHE A 597 -23.50 -8.12 30.45
C PHE A 597 -22.76 -6.85 30.88
N ASN A 598 -22.16 -6.92 32.07
CA ASN A 598 -21.25 -5.93 32.63
C ASN A 598 -20.04 -6.64 33.24
N THR A 599 -18.83 -6.14 32.99
CA THR A 599 -17.61 -6.65 33.63
C THR A 599 -17.56 -6.25 35.10
N LYS A 600 -17.35 -7.22 36.00
CA LYS A 600 -17.27 -6.96 37.46
C LYS A 600 -16.12 -6.01 37.85
N THR A 601 -15.00 -6.11 37.12
CA THR A 601 -13.74 -5.38 37.34
C THR A 601 -13.59 -4.16 36.43
N GLY A 602 -14.49 -3.94 35.47
CA GLY A 602 -14.41 -2.90 34.44
C GLY A 602 -13.45 -3.18 33.27
N THR A 603 -12.53 -4.15 33.40
CA THR A 603 -11.50 -4.51 32.39
C THR A 603 -10.94 -5.90 32.70
N ALA A 604 -10.48 -6.63 31.68
CA ALA A 604 -9.79 -7.91 31.77
C ALA A 604 -8.44 -7.84 31.05
N TYR A 605 -7.39 -8.52 31.51
CA TYR A 605 -6.07 -8.47 30.87
C TYR A 605 -5.77 -9.73 30.06
N ALA A 606 -5.40 -9.55 28.80
CA ALA A 606 -4.87 -10.60 27.94
C ALA A 606 -3.34 -10.48 27.87
N SER A 607 -2.64 -11.57 27.59
CA SER A 607 -1.17 -11.56 27.55
C SER A 607 -0.61 -12.38 26.40
N SER A 608 0.64 -12.13 26.01
CA SER A 608 1.29 -12.84 24.90
C SER A 608 2.81 -12.68 24.93
N CYS A 609 3.52 -13.64 24.34
CA CYS A 609 4.92 -13.48 23.96
C CYS A 609 5.06 -13.67 22.45
N HIS A 610 5.75 -12.73 21.81
CA HIS A 610 6.06 -12.76 20.40
C HIS A 610 7.57 -12.96 20.23
N ALA A 611 7.97 -13.73 19.23
CA ALA A 611 9.36 -13.88 18.84
C ALA A 611 9.51 -13.80 17.32
N ALA A 612 10.50 -13.05 16.86
CA ALA A 612 10.73 -12.78 15.44
C ALA A 612 12.18 -13.06 15.06
N ALA A 613 12.41 -13.75 13.95
CA ALA A 613 13.71 -13.88 13.31
C ALA A 613 13.70 -13.04 12.02
N VAL A 614 14.62 -12.08 11.91
CA VAL A 614 14.74 -11.18 10.75
C VAL A 614 16.13 -11.22 10.15
N SER A 615 16.24 -11.17 8.84
CA SER A 615 17.50 -10.83 8.16
C SER A 615 17.45 -9.35 7.77
N ILE A 616 18.51 -8.61 8.08
CA ILE A 616 18.70 -7.25 7.62
C ILE A 616 19.88 -7.23 6.67
N ASP A 617 19.64 -6.76 5.45
CA ASP A 617 20.68 -6.42 4.49
C ASP A 617 21.27 -5.05 4.87
N PRO A 618 22.55 -4.95 5.28
CA PRO A 618 23.10 -3.72 5.82
C PRO A 618 23.49 -2.69 4.75
N GLU A 619 23.49 -3.07 3.46
CA GLU A 619 23.74 -2.14 2.35
C GLU A 619 22.45 -1.40 1.99
N THR A 620 21.36 -2.15 1.83
CA THR A 620 20.06 -1.62 1.39
C THR A 620 19.12 -1.21 2.52
N GLY A 621 19.34 -1.71 3.74
CA GLY A 621 18.41 -1.58 4.87
C GLY A 621 17.15 -2.46 4.74
N SER A 622 17.09 -3.36 3.75
CA SER A 622 15.95 -4.25 3.54
C SER A 622 15.81 -5.24 4.70
N VAL A 623 14.59 -5.37 5.22
CA VAL A 623 14.23 -6.31 6.30
C VAL A 623 13.44 -7.47 5.71
N GLU A 624 13.96 -8.69 5.88
CA GLU A 624 13.29 -9.94 5.52
C GLU A 624 12.83 -10.64 6.80
N MET A 625 11.54 -10.93 6.95
CA MET A 625 11.05 -11.72 8.07
C MET A 625 11.23 -13.21 7.76
N LEU A 626 12.14 -13.86 8.49
CA LEU A 626 12.48 -15.27 8.27
C LEU A 626 11.50 -16.22 8.95
N LYS A 627 11.00 -15.84 10.13
CA LYS A 627 10.10 -16.66 10.96
C LYS A 627 9.46 -15.79 12.04
N TYR A 628 8.22 -16.06 12.41
CA TYR A 628 7.52 -15.35 13.48
C TYR A 628 6.74 -16.34 14.35
N ALA A 629 6.74 -16.14 15.67
CA ALA A 629 5.95 -16.91 16.63
C ALA A 629 5.07 -15.98 17.49
N ILE A 630 3.81 -16.36 17.65
CA ILE A 630 2.82 -15.71 18.51
C ILE A 630 2.31 -16.77 19.49
N VAL A 631 2.71 -16.65 20.75
CA VAL A 631 2.10 -17.38 21.86
C VAL A 631 1.21 -16.39 22.59
N HIS A 632 -0.11 -16.58 22.50
CA HIS A 632 -1.08 -15.63 23.05
C HIS A 632 -1.98 -16.33 24.06
N ASP A 633 -2.03 -15.83 25.29
CA ASP A 633 -3.08 -16.18 26.22
C ASP A 633 -4.36 -15.50 25.76
N THR A 634 -5.18 -16.27 25.06
CA THR A 634 -6.47 -15.84 24.55
C THR A 634 -7.60 -16.08 25.57
N GLY A 635 -7.37 -16.86 26.62
CA GLY A 635 -8.48 -17.54 27.30
C GLY A 635 -9.18 -18.55 26.37
N LYS A 636 -10.43 -18.92 26.68
CA LYS A 636 -11.20 -19.94 25.95
C LYS A 636 -11.58 -19.49 24.55
N VAL A 637 -10.97 -20.13 23.55
CA VAL A 637 -11.24 -19.89 22.13
C VAL A 637 -12.69 -20.24 21.77
N ILE A 638 -13.46 -19.27 21.25
CA ILE A 638 -14.79 -19.52 20.67
C ILE A 638 -14.65 -20.26 19.34
N ASN A 639 -13.87 -19.72 18.41
CA ASN A 639 -13.64 -20.29 17.07
C ASN A 639 -12.16 -20.12 16.71
N LYS A 640 -11.50 -21.23 16.33
CA LYS A 640 -10.05 -21.24 16.02
C LYS A 640 -9.71 -20.40 14.80
N THR A 641 -10.45 -20.56 13.70
CA THR A 641 -10.25 -19.85 12.44
C THR A 641 -10.41 -18.33 12.60
N LEU A 642 -11.35 -17.88 13.45
CA LEU A 642 -11.48 -16.45 13.76
C LEU A 642 -10.28 -15.91 14.54
N VAL A 643 -9.79 -16.64 15.54
CA VAL A 643 -8.62 -16.25 16.35
C VAL A 643 -7.36 -16.20 15.49
N GLU A 644 -7.10 -17.24 14.69
CA GLU A 644 -5.98 -17.30 13.74
C GLU A 644 -6.02 -16.13 12.74
N GLY A 645 -7.18 -15.88 12.12
CA GLY A 645 -7.36 -14.75 11.19
C GLY A 645 -7.12 -13.39 11.84
N GLN A 646 -7.53 -13.21 13.10
CA GLN A 646 -7.21 -11.99 13.87
C GLN A 646 -5.72 -11.84 14.15
N MET A 647 -5.00 -12.93 14.47
CA MET A 647 -3.55 -12.94 14.68
C MET A 647 -2.79 -12.58 13.39
N HIS A 648 -3.15 -13.20 12.25
CA HIS A 648 -2.58 -12.87 10.93
C HIS A 648 -2.79 -11.40 10.56
N GLY A 649 -4.03 -10.90 10.64
CA GLY A 649 -4.31 -9.49 10.37
C GLY A 649 -3.63 -8.55 11.36
N GLY A 650 -3.44 -8.97 12.62
CA GLY A 650 -2.71 -8.21 13.62
C GLY A 650 -1.24 -8.07 13.23
N LEU A 651 -0.59 -9.18 12.87
CA LEU A 651 0.80 -9.21 12.43
C LEU A 651 1.04 -8.29 11.23
N ALA A 652 0.12 -8.30 10.26
CA ALA A 652 0.19 -7.42 9.10
C ALA A 652 0.22 -5.93 9.49
N HIS A 653 -0.69 -5.47 10.36
CA HIS A 653 -0.65 -4.09 10.89
C HIS A 653 0.62 -3.83 11.72
N GLY A 654 1.05 -4.79 12.54
CA GLY A 654 2.26 -4.65 13.35
C GLY A 654 3.52 -4.44 12.50
N MET A 655 3.65 -5.22 11.43
CA MET A 655 4.72 -5.07 10.43
C MET A 655 4.57 -3.76 9.64
N GLY A 656 3.33 -3.37 9.31
CA GLY A 656 3.00 -2.05 8.78
C GLY A 656 3.61 -0.93 9.63
N TYR A 657 3.23 -0.83 10.90
CA TYR A 657 3.71 0.21 11.81
C TYR A 657 5.21 0.11 12.13
N ALA A 658 5.80 -1.09 12.01
CA ALA A 658 7.24 -1.30 12.21
C ALA A 658 8.08 -0.78 11.03
N LEU A 659 7.64 -1.02 9.79
CA LEU A 659 8.51 -1.00 8.60
C LEU A 659 8.01 -0.11 7.44
N PHE A 660 6.71 0.19 7.35
CA PHE A 660 6.10 0.74 6.13
C PHE A 660 5.20 1.96 6.32
N GLU A 661 4.43 2.00 7.41
CA GLU A 661 3.32 2.95 7.59
C GLU A 661 3.75 4.24 8.29
N GLU A 662 3.68 5.37 7.56
CA GLU A 662 3.85 6.72 8.12
C GLU A 662 2.87 7.71 7.44
N ALA A 663 2.04 8.36 8.24
CA ALA A 663 1.15 9.46 7.84
C ALA A 663 1.94 10.78 7.95
N VAL A 664 2.65 11.12 6.87
CA VAL A 664 3.64 12.20 6.84
C VAL A 664 2.98 13.56 6.63
N TYR A 665 3.32 14.49 7.51
CA TYR A 665 3.10 15.92 7.37
C TYR A 665 4.46 16.60 7.15
N GLN A 666 4.51 17.53 6.20
CA GLN A 666 5.68 18.38 5.97
C GLN A 666 5.79 19.48 7.04
N PRO A 667 6.94 20.18 7.17
CA PRO A 667 7.12 21.24 8.17
C PRO A 667 6.19 22.45 8.03
N ASP A 668 5.60 22.66 6.85
CA ASP A 668 4.55 23.66 6.57
C ASP A 668 3.13 23.15 6.89
N GLY A 669 3.02 21.89 7.32
CA GLY A 669 1.77 21.19 7.62
C GLY A 669 1.10 20.51 6.43
N ALA A 670 1.68 20.55 5.22
CA ALA A 670 1.12 19.84 4.07
C ALA A 670 1.10 18.32 4.31
N PHE A 671 -0.07 17.70 4.20
CA PHE A 671 -0.23 16.25 4.31
C PHE A 671 0.11 15.56 2.98
N VAL A 672 1.12 14.69 2.98
CA VAL A 672 1.63 14.06 1.74
C VAL A 672 1.31 12.56 1.62
N SER A 673 0.96 11.88 2.72
CA SER A 673 0.56 10.45 2.71
C SER A 673 -0.90 10.24 2.25
N SER A 674 -1.31 10.93 1.18
CA SER A 674 -2.70 11.03 0.71
C SER A 674 -3.17 9.86 -0.17
N SER A 675 -2.39 8.78 -0.31
CA SER A 675 -2.77 7.64 -1.13
C SER A 675 -1.99 6.39 -0.72
N PHE A 676 -2.41 5.19 -1.15
CA PHE A 676 -1.61 3.97 -0.97
C PHE A 676 -0.34 3.91 -1.84
N LEU A 677 -0.05 4.95 -2.64
CA LEU A 677 1.25 5.12 -3.29
C LEU A 677 2.29 5.71 -2.32
N ASP A 678 1.83 6.46 -1.31
CA ASP A 678 2.63 7.24 -0.37
C ASP A 678 2.53 6.67 1.06
N TYR A 679 1.34 6.19 1.44
CA TYR A 679 1.05 5.43 2.66
C TYR A 679 1.08 3.93 2.37
N THR A 680 2.24 3.30 2.57
CA THR A 680 2.44 1.88 2.25
C THR A 680 1.95 1.00 3.40
N ILE A 681 0.88 0.22 3.17
CA ILE A 681 0.48 -0.89 4.04
C ILE A 681 1.20 -2.18 3.63
N ALA A 682 1.41 -3.10 4.59
CA ALA A 682 2.04 -4.39 4.29
C ALA A 682 1.17 -5.22 3.32
N SER A 683 1.78 -5.79 2.28
CA SER A 683 1.08 -6.63 1.30
C SER A 683 1.45 -8.12 1.47
N ALA A 684 0.84 -9.01 0.69
CA ALA A 684 0.93 -10.45 0.91
C ALA A 684 2.37 -11.02 0.95
N PRO A 685 3.33 -10.60 0.09
CA PRO A 685 4.72 -11.07 0.15
C PRO A 685 5.47 -10.60 1.40
N GLU A 686 5.16 -9.41 1.94
CA GLU A 686 5.79 -8.93 3.17
C GLU A 686 5.36 -9.75 4.39
N VAL A 687 4.15 -10.36 4.35
CA VAL A 687 3.58 -11.14 5.44
C VAL A 687 3.61 -12.67 5.23
N SER A 688 4.35 -13.17 4.24
CA SER A 688 4.36 -14.60 3.87
C SER A 688 5.39 -15.46 4.61
N MET A 689 5.88 -15.03 5.78
CA MET A 689 6.84 -15.81 6.57
C MET A 689 6.16 -17.02 7.24
N PRO A 690 6.91 -18.07 7.64
CA PRO A 690 6.41 -19.11 8.53
C PRO A 690 5.94 -18.50 9.87
N LEU A 691 4.63 -18.49 10.07
CA LEU A 691 3.98 -18.01 11.29
C LEU A 691 3.57 -19.19 12.18
N LEU A 692 4.10 -19.21 13.40
CA LEU A 692 3.74 -20.18 14.43
C LEU A 692 2.75 -19.52 15.39
N LEU A 693 1.52 -20.05 15.46
CA LEU A 693 0.47 -19.57 16.35
C LEU A 693 0.25 -20.60 17.46
N THR A 694 0.15 -20.16 18.72
CA THR A 694 -0.19 -21.04 19.83
C THR A 694 -1.07 -20.31 20.85
N PRO A 695 -2.33 -20.73 21.02
CA PRO A 695 -3.17 -20.23 22.09
C PRO A 695 -2.75 -20.86 23.43
N VAL A 696 -2.73 -20.02 24.46
CA VAL A 696 -2.75 -20.42 25.87
C VAL A 696 -4.10 -19.98 26.44
N GLU A 697 -4.55 -20.64 27.51
CA GLU A 697 -5.81 -20.33 28.19
C GLU A 697 -5.54 -20.22 29.68
N THR A 698 -5.63 -19.00 30.22
CA THR A 698 -5.73 -18.74 31.66
C THR A 698 -7.11 -18.14 31.97
N PRO A 699 -7.91 -18.76 32.88
CA PRO A 699 -9.21 -18.21 33.28
C PRO A 699 -9.11 -16.88 34.03
N THR A 700 -10.16 -16.05 33.93
CA THR A 700 -10.34 -14.82 34.74
C THR A 700 -11.80 -14.60 35.12
N GLU A 701 -12.05 -14.07 36.33
CA GLU A 701 -13.39 -13.67 36.79
C GLU A 701 -13.99 -12.48 36.02
N ALA A 702 -13.16 -11.67 35.36
CA ALA A 702 -13.62 -10.57 34.50
C ALA A 702 -14.35 -11.08 33.24
N ASN A 703 -14.16 -12.37 32.90
CA ASN A 703 -14.72 -13.05 31.74
C ASN A 703 -15.24 -14.44 32.14
N PRO A 704 -16.37 -14.54 32.86
CA PRO A 704 -16.84 -15.81 33.45
C PRO A 704 -17.22 -16.87 32.41
N GLY A 705 -17.59 -16.48 31.19
CA GLY A 705 -17.78 -17.38 30.05
C GLY A 705 -16.48 -17.87 29.38
N GLY A 706 -15.32 -17.35 29.81
CA GLY A 706 -13.97 -17.64 29.30
C GLY A 706 -13.66 -17.05 27.92
N CYS A 707 -14.60 -16.35 27.28
CA CYS A 707 -14.62 -16.07 25.85
C CYS A 707 -13.49 -15.12 25.36
N ALA A 708 -12.69 -15.61 24.40
CA ALA A 708 -11.37 -15.05 24.07
C ALA A 708 -11.29 -13.69 23.34
N PRO A 709 -10.65 -12.64 23.90
CA PRO A 709 -10.17 -11.50 23.12
C PRO A 709 -8.91 -11.88 22.31
N ALA A 710 -8.93 -11.73 20.98
CA ALA A 710 -7.78 -12.03 20.11
C ALA A 710 -7.42 -10.91 19.10
N ALA A 711 -8.19 -9.82 19.05
CA ALA A 711 -8.17 -8.87 17.93
C ALA A 711 -6.94 -7.94 17.87
N GLN A 712 -6.12 -7.84 18.92
CA GLN A 712 -5.06 -6.83 19.01
C GLN A 712 -3.62 -7.39 19.07
N ALA A 713 -3.43 -8.65 19.47
CA ALA A 713 -2.11 -9.22 19.80
C ALA A 713 -1.02 -9.02 18.72
N GLY A 714 -1.34 -9.23 17.44
CA GLY A 714 -0.35 -9.12 16.35
C GLY A 714 0.23 -7.71 16.09
N CYS A 715 -0.42 -6.65 16.59
CA CYS A 715 -0.26 -5.29 16.08
C CYS A 715 0.87 -4.51 16.79
N ARG A 716 2.14 -4.91 16.59
CA ARG A 716 3.30 -4.34 17.33
C ARG A 716 4.44 -3.83 16.45
N PRO A 717 4.84 -2.54 16.55
CA PRO A 717 5.98 -2.00 15.83
C PRO A 717 7.33 -2.40 16.45
N HIS A 718 8.34 -2.60 15.61
CA HIS A 718 9.77 -2.59 15.98
C HIS A 718 10.44 -1.40 15.27
N GLN A 719 10.42 -0.22 15.88
CA GLN A 719 11.01 1.00 15.28
C GLN A 719 12.48 1.21 15.69
N HIS A 720 13.25 1.85 14.82
CA HIS A 720 14.67 2.17 15.01
C HIS A 720 14.87 3.68 15.29
N PRO A 721 15.58 4.10 16.36
CA PRO A 721 15.73 5.53 16.69
C PRO A 721 16.76 6.26 15.81
N ARG A 722 16.60 7.59 15.70
CA ARG A 722 17.57 8.52 15.07
C ARG A 722 18.17 9.46 16.14
N HIS A 723 19.49 9.65 16.13
CA HIS A 723 20.26 10.49 17.10
C HIS A 723 21.20 11.49 16.38
N PRO A 724 21.54 12.62 17.03
CA PRO A 724 22.70 13.45 16.64
C PRO A 724 23.79 13.64 17.73
N ALA A 725 25.05 13.69 17.26
CA ALA A 725 26.28 14.24 17.87
C ALA A 725 27.06 13.45 18.96
N ALA A 726 28.40 13.42 18.77
CA ALA A 726 29.45 12.65 19.47
C ALA A 726 30.42 13.59 20.24
N PRO A 727 31.61 13.23 20.83
CA PRO A 727 32.51 12.05 20.64
C PRO A 727 32.92 11.30 21.96
N VAL A 728 33.63 10.16 22.02
CA VAL A 728 34.83 9.68 21.27
C VAL A 728 34.88 8.13 21.14
N ARG A 729 35.08 7.67 19.88
CA ARG A 729 35.83 6.49 19.35
C ARG A 729 36.19 5.34 20.34
N ALA A 730 35.98 4.07 20.00
CA ALA A 730 36.17 3.46 18.68
C ALA A 730 35.13 2.36 18.32
N ALA A 731 35.13 1.94 17.05
CA ALA A 731 34.22 0.98 16.39
C ALA A 731 32.84 1.51 15.90
N GLU A 732 32.52 2.79 16.07
CA GLU A 732 31.32 3.40 15.46
C GLU A 732 31.66 4.51 14.45
N ARG A 733 31.07 4.42 13.23
CA ARG A 733 30.60 5.54 12.38
C ARG A 733 29.56 5.02 11.36
N PRO A 734 28.62 5.84 10.87
CA PRO A 734 27.20 5.50 11.04
C PRO A 734 26.31 5.65 9.78
N HIS A 735 24.99 5.52 9.99
CA HIS A 735 23.85 5.70 9.06
C HIS A 735 23.49 4.43 8.24
N ARG A 736 22.22 4.18 7.89
CA ARG A 736 21.10 5.13 7.69
C ARG A 736 19.74 4.49 8.05
N VAL A 737 18.87 5.24 8.73
CA VAL A 737 17.42 4.93 8.79
C VAL A 737 16.80 5.39 7.48
N ILE A 738 15.88 4.61 6.92
CA ILE A 738 15.10 5.00 5.73
C ILE A 738 14.37 6.32 6.05
N GLN A 739 14.64 7.35 5.26
CA GLN A 739 13.83 8.56 5.18
C GLN A 739 13.05 8.49 3.86
N PRO A 740 11.81 9.03 3.77
CA PRO A 740 11.36 9.54 2.47
C PRO A 740 12.42 10.53 1.99
N ALA A 741 12.84 10.42 0.72
CA ALA A 741 14.00 11.16 0.24
C ALA A 741 13.88 12.65 0.61
N PRO A 742 14.89 13.25 1.26
CA PRO A 742 14.81 14.67 1.60
C PRO A 742 14.54 15.45 0.32
N ALA A 743 13.65 16.46 0.41
CA ALA A 743 13.55 17.49 -0.62
C ALA A 743 14.98 17.91 -0.98
N PRO A 744 15.35 17.97 -2.28
CA PRO A 744 16.74 17.99 -2.69
C PRO A 744 17.63 18.88 -1.83
N ALA A 745 18.49 18.27 -1.00
CA ALA A 745 19.76 18.87 -0.68
C ALA A 745 20.39 19.33 -2.01
N ALA A 746 21.12 20.45 -2.02
CA ALA A 746 21.40 21.26 -3.23
C ALA A 746 22.18 20.58 -4.40
N GLY A 747 22.26 19.25 -4.45
CA GLY A 747 22.57 18.44 -5.62
C GLY A 747 21.81 17.12 -5.74
N ALA A 748 20.60 16.94 -5.18
CA ALA A 748 19.82 15.71 -5.42
C ALA A 748 19.21 15.71 -6.83
N VAL A 749 19.35 14.58 -7.51
CA VAL A 749 19.10 14.43 -8.94
C VAL A 749 17.61 14.52 -9.26
N SER A 750 17.17 15.63 -9.86
CA SER A 750 15.83 15.70 -10.44
C SER A 750 15.72 14.71 -11.60
N TRP A 751 14.93 13.65 -11.41
CA TRP A 751 14.70 12.63 -12.43
C TRP A 751 14.04 13.22 -13.69
N GLN A 752 13.21 14.26 -13.54
CA GLN A 752 12.60 15.00 -14.65
C GLN A 752 13.65 15.77 -15.46
N ARG A 753 14.59 16.45 -14.78
CA ARG A 753 15.74 17.11 -15.43
C ARG A 753 16.63 16.08 -16.14
N ASN A 754 16.96 14.98 -15.47
CA ASN A 754 17.73 13.90 -16.09
C ASN A 754 17.02 13.32 -17.31
N LEU A 755 15.70 13.07 -17.23
CA LEU A 755 14.90 12.57 -18.34
C LEU A 755 14.88 13.56 -19.51
N ALA A 756 14.70 14.87 -19.27
CA ALA A 756 14.72 15.88 -20.32
C ALA A 756 16.11 16.00 -20.98
N VAL A 757 17.19 15.96 -20.19
CA VAL A 757 18.57 16.00 -20.72
C VAL A 757 18.90 14.71 -21.49
N LEU A 758 18.52 13.54 -20.97
CA LEU A 758 18.72 12.25 -21.65
C LEU A 758 17.85 12.13 -22.92
N TRP A 759 16.64 12.69 -22.92
CA TRP A 759 15.80 12.82 -24.11
C TRP A 759 16.52 13.64 -25.19
N PHE A 760 17.07 14.80 -24.84
CA PHE A 760 17.80 15.64 -25.80
C PHE A 760 19.11 15.00 -26.26
N ALA A 761 19.82 14.31 -25.36
CA ALA A 761 21.06 13.63 -25.65
C ALA A 761 20.85 12.40 -26.57
N GLU A 762 19.89 11.54 -26.27
CA GLU A 762 19.52 10.42 -27.15
C GLU A 762 18.90 10.92 -28.45
N PHE A 763 18.07 11.97 -28.44
CA PHE A 763 17.61 12.61 -29.68
C PHE A 763 18.80 13.01 -30.55
N THR A 764 19.79 13.70 -29.99
CA THR A 764 20.96 14.18 -30.75
C THR A 764 21.87 13.03 -31.20
N ALA A 765 22.05 12.00 -30.38
CA ALA A 765 22.86 10.82 -30.71
C ALA A 765 22.20 9.96 -31.80
N ILE A 766 20.92 9.63 -31.65
CA ILE A 766 20.14 8.90 -32.65
C ILE A 766 19.99 9.73 -33.91
N PHE A 767 19.86 11.05 -33.82
CA PHE A 767 19.87 11.94 -34.96
C PHE A 767 21.20 11.80 -35.72
N GLY A 768 22.35 11.85 -35.02
CA GLY A 768 23.67 11.62 -35.62
C GLY A 768 23.84 10.24 -36.30
N PHE A 769 23.29 9.17 -35.72
CA PHE A 769 23.27 7.84 -36.35
C PHE A 769 22.34 7.78 -37.58
N SER A 770 21.10 8.27 -37.43
CA SER A 770 20.06 8.28 -38.47
C SER A 770 20.32 9.28 -39.59
N PHE A 771 21.22 10.24 -39.39
CA PHE A 771 21.69 11.17 -40.42
C PHE A 771 22.50 10.47 -41.52
N ALA A 772 23.17 9.37 -41.20
CA ALA A 772 24.08 8.65 -42.11
C ALA A 772 23.61 7.23 -42.49
N PHE A 773 23.12 6.42 -41.54
CA PHE A 773 22.88 4.99 -41.80
C PHE A 773 21.79 4.62 -42.82
N PRO A 774 20.70 5.39 -43.04
CA PRO A 774 19.77 5.14 -44.15
C PRO A 774 20.44 5.17 -45.53
N PHE A 775 21.54 5.92 -45.65
CA PHE A 775 22.31 6.08 -46.87
C PHE A 775 23.45 5.05 -47.00
N LEU A 776 23.59 4.10 -46.07
CA LEU A 776 24.67 3.11 -46.07
C LEU A 776 24.77 2.32 -47.40
N PRO A 777 23.66 1.88 -48.05
CA PRO A 777 23.74 1.21 -49.36
C PRO A 777 24.15 2.15 -50.50
N LEU A 778 23.84 3.43 -50.39
CA LEU A 778 24.23 4.46 -51.38
C LEU A 778 25.71 4.80 -51.20
N TYR A 779 26.18 4.88 -49.96
CA TYR A 779 27.59 5.13 -49.65
C TYR A 779 28.49 3.96 -50.04
N LEU A 780 28.04 2.71 -49.93
CA LEU A 780 28.76 1.56 -50.47
C LEU A 780 28.97 1.64 -51.99
N ARG A 781 28.05 2.29 -52.72
CA ARG A 781 28.21 2.56 -54.15
C ARG A 781 29.27 3.63 -54.41
N ASP A 782 29.33 4.68 -53.59
CA ASP A 782 30.41 5.69 -53.64
C ASP A 782 31.78 5.07 -53.32
N LEU A 783 31.83 4.08 -52.42
CA LEU A 783 33.02 3.27 -52.10
C LEU A 783 33.36 2.18 -53.14
N GLY A 784 32.78 2.25 -54.35
CA GLY A 784 33.14 1.41 -55.50
C GLY A 784 32.37 0.10 -55.65
N VAL A 785 31.35 -0.17 -54.82
CA VAL A 785 30.50 -1.37 -54.99
C VAL A 785 29.36 -1.05 -55.97
N HIS A 786 29.53 -1.40 -57.24
CA HIS A 786 28.56 -1.06 -58.29
C HIS A 786 27.63 -2.19 -58.72
N ASP A 787 28.03 -3.45 -58.51
CA ASP A 787 27.17 -4.60 -58.80
C ASP A 787 26.02 -4.70 -57.78
N GLN A 788 24.80 -4.95 -58.24
CA GLN A 788 23.60 -4.93 -57.40
C GLN A 788 23.58 -6.08 -56.37
N SER A 789 24.11 -7.26 -56.73
CA SER A 789 24.17 -8.41 -55.81
C SER A 789 25.20 -8.16 -54.71
N GLN A 790 26.38 -7.67 -55.09
CA GLN A 790 27.43 -7.24 -54.16
C GLN A 790 26.94 -6.10 -53.27
N LEU A 791 26.20 -5.13 -53.83
CA LEU A 791 25.69 -4.01 -53.05
C LEU A 791 24.67 -4.45 -52.01
N ALA A 792 23.80 -5.42 -52.32
CA ALA A 792 22.89 -6.04 -51.36
C ALA A 792 23.66 -6.81 -50.26
N LEU A 793 24.65 -7.62 -50.64
CA LEU A 793 25.49 -8.38 -49.72
C LEU A 793 26.27 -7.47 -48.77
N TRP A 794 27.00 -6.48 -49.31
CA TRP A 794 27.77 -5.52 -48.50
C TRP A 794 26.89 -4.63 -47.64
N SER A 795 25.69 -4.26 -48.11
CA SER A 795 24.71 -3.53 -47.28
C SER A 795 24.21 -4.38 -46.12
N GLY A 796 24.00 -5.69 -46.35
CA GLY A 796 23.65 -6.63 -45.29
C GLY A 796 24.78 -6.86 -44.29
N LEU A 797 26.01 -7.08 -44.77
CA LEU A 797 27.20 -7.24 -43.92
C LEU A 797 27.50 -5.98 -43.10
N ALA A 798 27.52 -4.80 -43.73
CA ALA A 798 27.73 -3.53 -43.05
C ALA A 798 26.55 -3.18 -42.13
N GLY A 799 25.32 -3.58 -42.47
CA GLY A 799 24.14 -3.50 -41.62
C GLY A 799 24.27 -4.33 -40.33
N GLY A 800 24.57 -5.62 -40.48
CA GLY A 800 24.59 -6.57 -39.37
C GLY A 800 25.87 -6.56 -38.51
N ALA A 801 27.02 -6.11 -39.06
CA ALA A 801 28.30 -6.06 -38.34
C ALA A 801 28.20 -5.33 -36.99
N SER A 802 27.45 -4.22 -36.93
CA SER A 802 27.20 -3.51 -35.68
C SER A 802 26.32 -4.28 -34.69
N GLY A 803 25.36 -5.06 -35.20
CA GLY A 803 24.45 -5.85 -34.37
C GLY A 803 25.14 -7.06 -33.73
N PHE A 804 26.00 -7.77 -34.48
CA PHE A 804 26.83 -8.84 -33.91
C PHE A 804 27.83 -8.31 -32.89
N ALA A 805 28.53 -7.21 -33.22
CA ALA A 805 29.44 -6.58 -32.28
C ALA A 805 28.71 -6.16 -31.00
N LEU A 806 27.54 -5.52 -31.12
CA LEU A 806 26.72 -5.13 -29.97
C LEU A 806 26.16 -6.34 -29.20
N ALA A 807 25.78 -7.44 -29.85
CA ALA A 807 25.30 -8.64 -29.16
C ALA A 807 26.39 -9.29 -28.30
N VAL A 808 27.65 -9.27 -28.77
CA VAL A 808 28.81 -9.76 -28.02
C VAL A 808 29.27 -8.77 -26.94
N THR A 809 29.28 -7.47 -27.23
CA THR A 809 29.80 -6.46 -26.28
C THR A 809 28.75 -5.94 -25.30
N SER A 810 27.45 -6.03 -25.57
CA SER A 810 26.39 -5.53 -24.67
C SER A 810 26.47 -6.13 -23.25
N PRO A 811 26.70 -7.45 -23.05
CA PRO A 811 26.95 -8.01 -21.71
C PRO A 811 28.21 -7.44 -21.05
N ILE A 812 29.27 -7.21 -21.84
CA ILE A 812 30.54 -6.64 -21.37
C ILE A 812 30.35 -5.19 -20.94
N TRP A 813 29.68 -4.37 -21.75
CA TRP A 813 29.34 -3.00 -21.45
C TRP A 813 28.38 -2.88 -20.26
N GLY A 814 27.43 -3.82 -20.11
CA GLY A 814 26.61 -3.94 -18.92
C GLY A 814 27.45 -4.17 -17.66
N GLY A 815 28.39 -5.13 -17.70
CA GLY A 815 29.32 -5.38 -16.60
C GLY A 815 30.30 -4.24 -16.31
N ILE A 816 30.69 -3.46 -17.33
CA ILE A 816 31.51 -2.25 -17.19
C ILE A 816 30.69 -1.11 -16.57
N ALA A 817 29.44 -0.90 -17.00
CA ALA A 817 28.53 0.07 -16.42
C ALA A 817 28.22 -0.26 -14.95
N ASP A 818 27.97 -1.55 -14.65
CA ASP A 818 27.78 -2.08 -13.29
C ASP A 818 29.11 -2.12 -12.46
N ARG A 819 30.24 -1.61 -12.99
CA ARG A 819 31.52 -1.48 -12.27
C ARG A 819 32.06 -0.05 -12.19
N TYR A 820 31.74 0.81 -13.17
CA TYR A 820 32.31 2.15 -13.35
C TYR A 820 31.27 3.26 -13.55
N GLY A 821 29.97 2.96 -13.41
CA GLY A 821 28.88 3.92 -13.57
C GLY A 821 28.30 3.95 -14.99
N ARG A 822 26.99 4.10 -15.07
CA ARG A 822 26.17 4.13 -16.29
C ARG A 822 26.32 5.45 -17.06
N LYS A 823 26.52 6.58 -16.38
CA LYS A 823 26.85 7.87 -17.03
C LYS A 823 28.20 7.78 -17.75
N SER A 824 29.21 7.18 -17.11
CA SER A 824 30.53 6.97 -17.69
C SER A 824 30.45 6.07 -18.93
N MET A 825 29.65 4.99 -18.86
CA MET A 825 29.43 4.11 -20.01
C MET A 825 28.63 4.79 -21.15
N LEU A 826 27.59 5.59 -20.85
CA LEU A 826 26.86 6.38 -21.86
C LEU A 826 27.80 7.35 -22.60
N ILE A 827 28.63 8.11 -21.87
CA ILE A 827 29.61 9.03 -22.46
C ILE A 827 30.60 8.26 -23.34
N ARG A 828 31.13 7.12 -22.88
CA ARG A 828 32.03 6.28 -23.68
C ARG A 828 31.37 5.76 -24.95
N ALA A 829 30.09 5.39 -24.88
CA ALA A 829 29.35 4.91 -26.04
C ALA A 829 29.08 6.03 -27.07
N MET A 830 28.75 7.24 -26.60
CA MET A 830 28.60 8.42 -27.45
C MET A 830 29.93 8.87 -28.08
N VAL A 831 31.04 8.87 -27.32
CA VAL A 831 32.38 9.21 -27.83
C VAL A 831 32.89 8.16 -28.81
N GLY A 832 32.81 6.88 -28.46
CA GLY A 832 33.23 5.77 -29.32
C GLY A 832 32.39 5.68 -30.60
N GLY A 833 31.06 5.83 -30.47
CA GLY A 833 30.14 5.98 -31.60
C GLY A 833 30.49 7.19 -32.47
N GLY A 834 30.73 8.36 -31.88
CA GLY A 834 31.09 9.57 -32.62
C GLY A 834 32.40 9.47 -33.38
N ILE A 835 33.45 8.90 -32.77
CA ILE A 835 34.74 8.63 -33.43
C ILE A 835 34.56 7.60 -34.55
N THR A 836 33.93 6.46 -34.29
CA THR A 836 33.79 5.39 -35.28
C THR A 836 32.90 5.78 -36.46
N VAL A 837 31.77 6.46 -36.22
CA VAL A 837 30.91 7.02 -37.28
C VAL A 837 31.64 8.13 -38.04
N GLY A 838 32.34 9.03 -37.35
CA GLY A 838 33.14 10.08 -38.00
C GLY A 838 34.22 9.50 -38.93
N LEU A 839 34.89 8.43 -38.50
CA LEU A 839 35.89 7.71 -39.30
C LEU A 839 35.29 6.97 -40.51
N MET A 840 34.01 6.58 -40.49
CA MET A 840 33.36 5.99 -41.67
C MET A 840 33.36 6.94 -42.86
N GLY A 841 33.31 8.26 -42.64
CA GLY A 841 33.45 9.27 -43.69
C GLY A 841 34.83 9.31 -44.36
N PHE A 842 35.81 8.58 -43.84
CA PHE A 842 37.15 8.42 -44.43
C PHE A 842 37.45 6.99 -44.90
N ALA A 843 36.45 6.10 -44.88
CA ALA A 843 36.55 4.76 -45.46
C ALA A 843 36.93 4.84 -46.95
N ARG A 844 37.78 3.93 -47.43
CA ARG A 844 38.23 3.87 -48.83
C ARG A 844 37.66 2.67 -49.59
N GLY A 845 36.97 1.76 -48.90
CA GLY A 845 36.31 0.61 -49.49
C GLY A 845 35.32 -0.05 -48.53
N PRO A 846 34.57 -1.06 -49.00
CA PRO A 846 33.51 -1.70 -48.22
C PRO A 846 34.03 -2.46 -46.99
N ILE A 847 35.26 -2.98 -47.03
CA ILE A 847 35.88 -3.67 -45.88
C ILE A 847 36.14 -2.67 -44.74
N ASP A 848 36.71 -1.49 -45.04
CA ASP A 848 36.93 -0.44 -44.03
C ASP A 848 35.62 -0.07 -43.35
N LEU A 849 34.55 0.08 -44.13
CA LEU A 849 33.22 0.41 -43.63
C LEU A 849 32.63 -0.72 -42.76
N VAL A 850 32.77 -1.99 -43.15
CA VAL A 850 32.33 -3.14 -42.32
C VAL A 850 33.13 -3.21 -41.01
N VAL A 851 34.44 -3.01 -41.04
CA VAL A 851 35.29 -2.99 -39.84
C VAL A 851 34.91 -1.83 -38.94
N LEU A 852 34.71 -0.62 -39.49
CA LEU A 852 34.26 0.55 -38.72
C LEU A 852 32.84 0.37 -38.18
N ARG A 853 31.94 -0.32 -38.88
CA ARG A 853 30.59 -0.67 -38.39
C ARG A 853 30.63 -1.72 -37.29
N PHE A 854 31.56 -2.68 -37.35
CA PHE A 854 31.83 -3.61 -36.26
C PHE A 854 32.38 -2.87 -35.03
N LEU A 855 33.37 -1.99 -35.19
CA LEU A 855 33.91 -1.16 -34.12
C LEU A 855 32.86 -0.18 -33.54
N GLN A 856 31.98 0.36 -34.38
CA GLN A 856 30.85 1.18 -33.95
C GLN A 856 29.86 0.37 -33.12
N GLY A 857 29.49 -0.84 -33.53
CA GLY A 857 28.67 -1.73 -32.70
C GLY A 857 29.36 -2.11 -31.39
N ALA A 858 30.66 -2.38 -31.44
CA ALA A 858 31.49 -2.70 -30.28
C ALA A 858 31.66 -1.51 -29.31
N THR A 859 31.40 -0.28 -29.76
CA THR A 859 31.39 0.94 -28.94
C THR A 859 29.99 1.55 -28.78
N SER A 860 28.94 0.88 -29.26
CA SER A 860 27.56 1.36 -29.14
C SER A 860 26.94 0.90 -27.82
N GLY A 861 25.75 1.43 -27.54
CA GLY A 861 24.99 1.13 -26.32
C GLY A 861 24.35 2.34 -25.66
N THR A 862 24.32 3.52 -26.30
CA THR A 862 23.73 4.76 -25.76
C THR A 862 22.30 4.52 -25.29
N VAL A 863 21.44 4.00 -26.17
CA VAL A 863 20.04 3.64 -25.88
C VAL A 863 19.92 2.73 -24.66
N ALA A 864 20.76 1.70 -24.54
CA ALA A 864 20.72 0.78 -23.40
C ALA A 864 21.17 1.46 -22.10
N ALA A 865 22.19 2.32 -22.17
CA ALA A 865 22.71 3.08 -21.03
C ALA A 865 21.72 4.14 -20.55
N ALA A 866 21.13 4.91 -21.47
CA ALA A 866 20.11 5.90 -21.21
C ALA A 866 18.81 5.26 -20.71
N THR A 867 18.39 4.14 -21.30
CA THR A 867 17.27 3.32 -20.80
C THR A 867 17.53 2.86 -19.37
N ALA A 868 18.73 2.37 -19.05
CA ALA A 868 19.10 1.98 -17.69
C ALA A 868 19.16 3.18 -16.72
N LEU A 869 19.70 4.33 -17.14
CA LEU A 869 19.73 5.56 -16.34
C LEU A 869 18.32 6.10 -16.07
N VAL A 870 17.43 6.13 -17.07
CA VAL A 870 16.03 6.54 -16.90
C VAL A 870 15.28 5.53 -16.03
N ALA A 871 15.38 4.23 -16.30
CA ALA A 871 14.68 3.20 -15.53
C ALA A 871 15.13 3.10 -14.06
N THR A 872 16.38 3.50 -13.75
CA THR A 872 16.89 3.50 -12.36
C THR A 872 16.83 4.86 -11.67
N GLY A 873 16.73 5.97 -12.41
CA GLY A 873 16.47 7.31 -11.86
C GLY A 873 14.98 7.66 -11.71
N THR A 874 14.08 6.95 -12.40
CA THR A 874 12.63 7.26 -12.40
C THR A 874 11.86 6.46 -11.34
N PRO A 875 10.88 7.05 -10.62
CA PRO A 875 9.98 6.32 -9.72
C PRO A 875 9.27 5.16 -10.42
N ARG A 876 9.22 3.97 -9.80
CA ARG A 876 8.74 2.70 -10.42
C ARG A 876 7.42 2.84 -11.19
N GLN A 877 6.43 3.51 -10.61
CA GLN A 877 5.11 3.73 -11.21
C GLN A 877 5.13 4.57 -12.51
N ARG A 878 6.17 5.40 -12.69
CA ARG A 878 6.36 6.27 -13.86
C ARG A 878 7.41 5.74 -14.85
N VAL A 879 8.09 4.62 -14.56
CA VAL A 879 9.12 4.05 -15.45
C VAL A 879 8.56 3.77 -16.85
N GLY A 880 7.38 3.16 -16.98
CA GLY A 880 6.76 2.91 -18.29
C GLY A 880 6.49 4.20 -19.08
N TRP A 881 6.05 5.26 -18.42
CA TRP A 881 5.84 6.58 -19.04
C TRP A 881 7.17 7.23 -19.45
N ALA A 882 8.17 7.25 -18.55
CA ALA A 882 9.47 7.85 -18.83
C ALA A 882 10.25 7.10 -19.93
N LEU A 883 10.11 5.78 -20.01
CA LEU A 883 10.65 4.98 -21.11
C LEU A 883 9.89 5.25 -22.43
N GLY A 884 8.58 5.48 -22.38
CA GLY A 884 7.81 5.96 -23.52
C GLY A 884 8.28 7.33 -24.03
N ILE A 885 8.53 8.28 -23.12
CA ILE A 885 9.11 9.59 -23.43
C ILE A 885 10.52 9.43 -24.01
N LEU A 886 11.40 8.62 -23.41
CA LEU A 886 12.74 8.37 -23.95
C LEU A 886 12.67 7.74 -25.35
N SER A 887 11.77 6.78 -25.58
CA SER A 887 11.55 6.16 -26.89
C SER A 887 11.06 7.16 -27.95
N SER A 888 10.27 8.17 -27.55
CA SER A 888 9.86 9.24 -28.47
C SER A 888 11.04 10.08 -28.97
N SER A 889 12.13 10.23 -28.19
CA SER A 889 13.36 10.88 -28.67
C SER A 889 13.99 10.12 -29.83
N ILE A 890 14.05 8.79 -29.72
CA ILE A 890 14.62 7.87 -30.71
C ILE A 890 13.79 7.92 -32.00
N ALA A 891 12.46 7.81 -31.89
CA ALA A 891 11.56 7.84 -33.03
C ALA A 891 11.55 9.22 -33.73
N THR A 892 11.56 10.32 -32.98
CA THR A 892 11.60 11.68 -33.54
C THR A 892 12.94 11.96 -34.22
N ALA A 893 14.06 11.54 -33.61
CA ALA A 893 15.38 11.65 -34.21
C ALA A 893 15.51 10.83 -35.49
N GLY A 894 14.95 9.61 -35.49
CA GLY A 894 14.81 8.76 -36.67
C GLY A 894 13.91 9.35 -37.77
N ALA A 895 13.07 10.35 -37.46
CA ALA A 895 12.30 11.10 -38.45
C ALA A 895 13.10 12.27 -39.05
N VAL A 896 13.73 13.09 -38.21
CA VAL A 896 14.39 14.33 -38.65
C VAL A 896 15.77 14.05 -39.28
N GLY A 897 16.52 13.09 -38.73
CA GLY A 897 17.87 12.74 -39.17
C GLY A 897 17.96 12.37 -40.65
N PRO A 898 17.20 11.38 -41.13
CA PRO A 898 17.25 10.94 -42.53
C PRO A 898 16.78 12.04 -43.49
N ALA A 899 15.73 12.79 -43.12
CA ALA A 899 15.21 13.86 -43.96
C ALA A 899 16.24 14.96 -44.20
N LEU A 900 16.91 15.44 -43.14
CA LEU A 900 17.99 16.43 -43.28
C LEU A 900 19.24 15.85 -43.95
N GLY A 901 19.60 14.59 -43.66
CA GLY A 901 20.71 13.90 -44.32
C GLY A 901 20.51 13.77 -45.84
N GLY A 902 19.29 13.47 -46.28
CA GLY A 902 18.93 13.38 -47.70
C GLY A 902 19.05 14.72 -48.43
N VAL A 903 18.55 15.80 -47.82
CA VAL A 903 18.69 17.17 -48.37
C VAL A 903 20.15 17.61 -48.42
N ILE A 904 20.92 17.40 -47.35
CA ILE A 904 22.31 17.86 -47.24
C ILE A 904 23.22 17.06 -48.18
N SER A 905 23.05 15.73 -48.29
CA SER A 905 23.82 14.92 -49.24
C SER A 905 23.45 15.17 -50.70
N SER A 906 22.18 15.48 -51.00
CA SER A 906 21.78 15.90 -52.35
C SER A 906 22.36 17.26 -52.73
N TYR A 907 22.38 18.23 -51.81
CA TYR A 907 22.93 19.57 -52.05
C TYR A 907 24.46 19.58 -52.17
N LEU A 908 25.16 18.80 -51.33
CA LEU A 908 26.63 18.75 -51.32
C LEU A 908 27.21 17.66 -52.24
N ASN A 909 26.35 16.81 -52.82
CA ASN A 909 26.69 15.64 -53.64
C ASN A 909 27.85 14.80 -53.07
N ASN A 910 27.82 14.54 -51.76
CA ASN A 910 28.91 13.87 -51.05
C ASN A 910 28.36 13.14 -49.81
N LEU A 911 28.32 11.81 -49.84
CA LEU A 911 27.83 11.02 -48.70
C LEU A 911 28.84 10.91 -47.55
N HIS A 912 30.15 11.10 -47.79
CA HIS A 912 31.17 11.10 -46.74
C HIS A 912 30.88 12.13 -45.63
N ILE A 913 30.32 13.29 -46.01
CA ILE A 913 30.03 14.36 -45.05
C ILE A 913 28.89 14.00 -44.09
N LEU A 914 27.99 13.08 -44.46
CA LEU A 914 26.94 12.61 -43.54
C LEU A 914 27.56 11.84 -42.37
N PHE A 915 28.58 11.04 -42.62
CA PHE A 915 29.27 10.27 -41.59
C PHE A 915 30.13 11.17 -40.69
N THR A 916 30.87 12.13 -41.25
CA THR A 916 31.65 13.08 -40.43
C THR A 916 30.75 14.01 -39.61
N ALA A 917 29.66 14.52 -40.18
CA ALA A 917 28.68 15.33 -39.45
C ALA A 917 27.92 14.51 -38.40
N GLY A 918 27.48 13.29 -38.72
CA GLY A 918 26.84 12.36 -37.79
C GLY A 918 27.74 12.00 -36.60
N GLY A 919 29.03 11.75 -36.86
CA GLY A 919 30.04 11.57 -35.83
C GLY A 919 30.23 12.81 -34.95
N GLY A 920 30.25 14.01 -35.56
CA GLY A 920 30.29 15.28 -34.85
C GLY A 920 29.07 15.51 -33.94
N LEU A 921 27.86 15.20 -34.43
CA LEU A 921 26.61 15.28 -33.66
C LEU A 921 26.61 14.32 -32.46
N LEU A 922 27.13 13.10 -32.64
CA LEU A 922 27.35 12.15 -31.55
C LEU A 922 28.35 12.69 -30.50
N LEU A 923 29.45 13.32 -30.93
CA LEU A 923 30.37 13.97 -29.99
C LEU A 923 29.71 15.15 -29.25
N VAL A 924 28.92 15.98 -29.93
CA VAL A 924 28.16 17.08 -29.30
C VAL A 924 27.12 16.54 -28.31
N SER A 925 26.47 15.41 -28.60
CA SER A 925 25.50 14.77 -27.70
C SER A 925 26.08 14.35 -26.34
N THR A 926 27.42 14.22 -26.24
CA THR A 926 28.10 13.96 -24.97
C THR A 926 28.03 15.15 -24.00
N LEU A 927 27.95 16.39 -24.50
CA LEU A 927 28.09 17.60 -23.67
C LEU A 927 26.94 17.76 -22.66
N PRO A 928 25.65 17.61 -23.03
CA PRO A 928 24.55 17.60 -22.05
C PRO A 928 24.68 16.47 -21.03
N VAL A 929 25.14 15.28 -21.43
CA VAL A 929 25.34 14.14 -20.52
C VAL A 929 26.48 14.43 -19.54
N LEU A 930 27.61 14.92 -20.03
CA LEU A 930 28.77 15.26 -19.22
C LEU A 930 28.45 16.34 -18.19
N LEU A 931 27.81 17.43 -18.62
CA LEU A 931 27.59 18.64 -17.82
C LEU A 931 26.32 18.59 -16.95
N LEU A 932 25.24 17.99 -17.43
CA LEU A 932 23.91 18.17 -16.82
C LEU A 932 23.26 16.89 -16.27
N VAL A 933 23.59 15.70 -16.78
CA VAL A 933 23.11 14.42 -16.21
C VAL A 933 23.87 14.14 -14.93
N GLN A 934 23.16 13.86 -13.84
CA GLN A 934 23.76 13.40 -12.58
C GLN A 934 23.41 11.92 -12.39
N GLU A 935 24.39 11.07 -12.06
CA GLU A 935 24.13 9.65 -11.80
C GLU A 935 23.73 9.47 -10.33
N PRO A 936 22.68 8.69 -9.99
CA PRO A 936 22.40 8.30 -8.62
C PRO A 936 23.59 7.54 -7.99
N PRO A 937 23.74 7.52 -6.65
CA PRO A 937 24.80 6.77 -5.99
C PRO A 937 24.82 5.30 -6.43
N PHE A 938 25.99 4.82 -6.86
CA PHE A 938 26.16 3.52 -7.48
C PHE A 938 26.63 2.45 -6.47
N GLU A 939 25.76 1.49 -6.14
CA GLU A 939 26.09 0.33 -5.29
C GLU A 939 26.73 -0.81 -6.10
N ARG A 940 27.79 -1.43 -5.56
CA ARG A 940 28.42 -2.62 -6.16
C ARG A 940 27.64 -3.87 -5.77
N ARG A 941 27.07 -4.56 -6.75
CA ARG A 941 26.30 -5.81 -6.52
C ARG A 941 27.12 -6.93 -5.86
N SER A 942 26.48 -7.62 -4.91
CA SER A 942 26.97 -8.88 -4.34
C SER A 942 26.78 -10.08 -5.28
N ALA A 943 27.52 -11.16 -5.03
CA ALA A 943 27.63 -12.31 -5.93
C ALA A 943 26.43 -13.28 -5.91
N ASN A 944 25.53 -13.19 -4.92
CA ASN A 944 24.57 -14.25 -4.59
C ASN A 944 23.12 -13.97 -5.03
N ALA A 945 22.91 -13.31 -6.17
CA ALA A 945 21.56 -13.00 -6.67
C ALA A 945 20.92 -14.16 -7.46
N GLN A 946 19.92 -14.84 -6.87
CA GLN A 946 19.21 -16.03 -7.40
C GLN A 946 18.97 -16.03 -8.92
N PRO A 947 19.20 -17.13 -9.66
CA PRO A 947 19.02 -17.20 -11.12
C PRO A 947 17.62 -16.78 -11.59
N ALA A 948 17.55 -15.92 -12.63
CA ALA A 948 16.27 -15.38 -13.11
C ALA A 948 15.27 -16.46 -13.56
N LEU A 949 15.77 -17.58 -14.10
CA LEU A 949 14.96 -18.73 -14.50
C LEU A 949 14.24 -19.41 -13.32
N GLN A 950 14.81 -19.39 -12.11
CA GLN A 950 14.17 -19.95 -10.93
C GLN A 950 12.98 -19.08 -10.47
N VAL A 951 13.16 -17.76 -10.44
CA VAL A 951 12.09 -16.80 -10.11
C VAL A 951 10.97 -16.85 -11.15
N LEU A 952 11.28 -16.95 -12.45
CA LEU A 952 10.27 -17.09 -13.50
C LEU A 952 9.50 -18.42 -13.43
N ARG A 953 10.12 -19.50 -12.93
CA ARG A 953 9.44 -20.80 -12.68
C ARG A 953 8.52 -20.74 -11.45
N ALA A 954 8.85 -19.91 -10.46
CA ALA A 954 8.09 -19.77 -9.22
C ALA A 954 6.91 -18.78 -9.29
N ALA A 955 6.79 -18.00 -10.37
CA ALA A 955 5.82 -16.91 -10.48
C ALA A 955 4.38 -17.39 -10.74
N GLN A 956 4.06 -17.80 -11.97
CA GLN A 956 2.78 -18.40 -12.35
C GLN A 956 2.99 -19.51 -13.38
N PRO A 957 2.08 -20.50 -13.48
CA PRO A 957 2.10 -21.49 -14.54
C PRO A 957 2.18 -20.82 -15.93
N GLY A 958 3.16 -21.24 -16.72
CA GLY A 958 3.39 -20.74 -18.07
C GLY A 958 4.21 -19.45 -18.19
N THR A 959 4.55 -18.73 -17.12
CA THR A 959 5.30 -17.45 -17.21
C THR A 959 6.65 -17.58 -17.91
N VAL A 960 7.40 -18.66 -17.67
CA VAL A 960 8.67 -18.94 -18.40
C VAL A 960 8.43 -19.03 -19.91
N ILE A 961 7.33 -19.65 -20.33
CA ILE A 961 6.98 -19.83 -21.75
C ILE A 961 6.53 -18.49 -22.34
N ALA A 962 5.67 -17.74 -21.63
CA ALA A 962 5.21 -16.42 -22.06
C ALA A 962 6.38 -15.44 -22.26
N VAL A 963 7.29 -15.34 -21.29
CA VAL A 963 8.49 -14.51 -21.40
C VAL A 963 9.41 -14.98 -22.54
N ALA A 964 9.63 -16.29 -22.69
CA ALA A 964 10.45 -16.82 -23.80
C ALA A 964 9.84 -16.52 -25.17
N VAL A 965 8.52 -16.68 -25.33
CA VAL A 965 7.76 -16.35 -26.55
C VAL A 965 7.90 -14.87 -26.89
N LEU A 966 7.77 -13.98 -25.90
CA LEU A 966 7.90 -12.54 -26.09
C LEU A 966 9.34 -12.11 -26.43
N LEU A 967 10.36 -12.77 -25.84
CA LEU A 967 11.77 -12.53 -26.20
C LEU A 967 12.08 -12.98 -27.63
N ILE A 968 11.52 -14.10 -28.09
CA ILE A 968 11.63 -14.56 -29.49
C ILE A 968 10.89 -13.60 -30.42
N ALA A 969 9.68 -13.16 -30.06
CA ALA A 969 8.92 -12.16 -30.80
C ALA A 969 9.70 -10.84 -30.94
N GLN A 970 10.34 -10.37 -29.87
CA GLN A 970 11.20 -9.17 -29.89
C GLN A 970 12.41 -9.33 -30.82
N ALA A 971 13.06 -10.50 -30.85
CA ALA A 971 14.16 -10.78 -31.76
C ALA A 971 13.70 -10.81 -33.23
N LEU A 972 12.61 -11.53 -33.53
CA LEU A 972 12.04 -11.65 -34.89
C LEU A 972 11.54 -10.29 -35.42
N LEU A 973 10.87 -9.51 -34.57
CA LEU A 973 10.45 -8.13 -34.86
C LEU A 973 11.63 -7.26 -35.29
N GLN A 974 12.70 -7.27 -34.49
CA GLN A 974 13.88 -6.49 -34.81
C GLN A 974 14.59 -7.01 -36.07
N MET A 975 14.58 -8.33 -36.28
CA MET A 975 15.18 -8.97 -37.46
C MET A 975 14.46 -8.60 -38.75
N SER A 976 13.12 -8.59 -38.74
CA SER A 976 12.25 -8.09 -39.82
C SER A 976 12.58 -6.64 -40.17
N PHE A 977 12.42 -5.73 -39.20
CA PHE A 977 12.55 -4.29 -39.45
C PHE A 977 13.97 -3.87 -39.82
N SER A 978 15.00 -4.53 -39.27
CA SER A 978 16.39 -4.25 -39.65
C SER A 978 16.81 -4.87 -40.99
N ALA A 979 16.20 -5.98 -41.42
CA ALA A 979 16.35 -6.49 -42.78
C ALA A 979 15.71 -5.53 -43.81
N PHE A 980 14.54 -5.00 -43.49
CA PHE A 980 13.76 -4.09 -44.34
C PHE A 980 14.54 -2.80 -44.69
N GLN A 981 15.16 -2.15 -43.71
CA GLN A 981 15.82 -0.84 -43.89
C GLN A 981 16.80 -0.76 -45.08
N PRO A 982 17.92 -1.53 -45.13
CA PRO A 982 18.87 -1.42 -46.24
C PRO A 982 18.26 -1.82 -47.59
N LEU A 983 17.32 -2.76 -47.59
CA LEU A 983 16.66 -3.23 -48.80
C LEU A 983 15.69 -2.19 -49.40
N VAL A 984 15.04 -1.37 -48.57
CA VAL A 984 14.21 -0.24 -49.03
C VAL A 984 15.06 0.82 -49.71
N ALA A 985 16.20 1.20 -49.13
CA ALA A 985 17.13 2.14 -49.75
C ALA A 985 17.65 1.61 -51.11
N LEU A 986 17.95 0.32 -51.21
CA LEU A 986 18.30 -0.34 -52.48
C LEU A 986 17.14 -0.41 -53.47
N ARG A 987 15.90 -0.60 -53.00
CA ARG A 987 14.70 -0.55 -53.83
C ARG A 987 14.48 0.86 -54.39
N LEU A 988 14.67 1.90 -53.57
CA LEU A 988 14.62 3.29 -54.01
C LEU A 988 15.72 3.62 -55.02
N LEU A 989 16.94 3.10 -54.84
CA LEU A 989 18.02 3.27 -55.83
C LEU A 989 17.65 2.81 -57.25
N VAL A 990 16.78 1.81 -57.38
CA VAL A 990 16.29 1.33 -58.68
C VAL A 990 15.15 2.19 -59.25
N HIS A 991 14.38 2.90 -58.42
CA HIS A 991 13.12 3.55 -58.81
C HIS A 991 13.06 5.08 -58.62
N ALA A 992 14.07 5.69 -57.98
CA ALA A 992 14.09 7.11 -57.60
C ALA A 992 14.94 8.01 -58.51
N GLY A 993 15.71 7.45 -59.45
CA GLY A 993 16.51 8.22 -60.41
C GLY A 993 17.59 9.08 -59.76
N SER A 994 17.73 10.33 -60.22
CA SER A 994 18.70 11.31 -59.71
C SER A 994 18.48 11.70 -58.24
N ASP A 995 17.24 11.65 -57.78
CA ASP A 995 16.83 12.25 -56.51
C ASP A 995 16.86 11.23 -55.36
N VAL A 996 17.57 10.11 -55.56
CA VAL A 996 17.63 8.96 -54.64
C VAL A 996 18.01 9.35 -53.22
N ASN A 997 18.94 10.29 -53.03
CA ASN A 997 19.34 10.76 -51.70
C ASN A 997 18.16 11.47 -51.01
N THR A 998 17.52 12.42 -51.68
CA THR A 998 16.36 13.15 -51.14
C THR A 998 15.18 12.21 -50.87
N ILE A 999 14.86 11.32 -51.80
CA ILE A 999 13.74 10.36 -51.68
C ILE A 999 14.01 9.30 -50.59
N THR A 1000 15.25 8.85 -50.42
CA THR A 1000 15.64 7.97 -49.30
C THR A 1000 15.48 8.71 -47.97
N GLY A 1001 15.94 9.97 -47.88
CA GLY A 1001 15.75 10.81 -46.70
C GLY A 1001 14.27 11.01 -46.33
N ILE A 1002 13.42 11.32 -47.31
CA ILE A 1002 11.96 11.43 -47.14
C ILE A 1002 11.35 10.11 -46.67
N THR A 1003 11.74 8.99 -47.27
CA THR A 1003 11.20 7.66 -46.93
C THR A 1003 11.48 7.30 -45.47
N PHE A 1004 12.73 7.43 -45.03
CA PHE A 1004 13.10 7.14 -43.66
C PHE A 1004 12.58 8.19 -42.67
N GLY A 1005 12.45 9.45 -43.09
CA GLY A 1005 11.77 10.47 -42.30
C GLY A 1005 10.30 10.15 -42.06
N ALA A 1006 9.59 9.67 -43.08
CA ALA A 1006 8.20 9.23 -42.98
C ALA A 1006 8.05 7.96 -42.11
N ILE A 1007 8.97 6.99 -42.24
CA ILE A 1007 9.07 5.82 -41.34
C ILE A 1007 9.20 6.28 -39.88
N GLY A 1008 10.14 7.19 -39.58
CA GLY A 1008 10.38 7.70 -38.24
C GLY A 1008 9.20 8.48 -37.66
N LEU A 1009 8.59 9.38 -38.45
CA LEU A 1009 7.44 10.17 -38.01
C LEU A 1009 6.23 9.29 -37.71
N ALA A 1010 5.94 8.33 -38.60
CA ALA A 1010 4.86 7.38 -38.41
C ALA A 1010 5.10 6.50 -37.17
N SER A 1011 6.34 6.08 -36.93
CA SER A 1011 6.74 5.35 -35.72
C SER A 1011 6.53 6.18 -34.45
N ALA A 1012 6.89 7.47 -34.48
CA ALA A 1012 6.78 8.38 -33.33
C ALA A 1012 5.31 8.63 -32.94
N VAL A 1013 4.44 8.86 -33.93
CA VAL A 1013 2.99 8.99 -33.71
C VAL A 1013 2.42 7.69 -33.12
N ALA A 1014 2.75 6.54 -33.73
CA ALA A 1014 2.31 5.23 -33.28
C ALA A 1014 2.70 4.94 -31.81
N ALA A 1015 3.95 5.24 -31.43
CA ALA A 1015 4.49 5.01 -30.09
C ALA A 1015 3.79 5.85 -28.99
N VAL A 1016 3.11 6.95 -29.34
CA VAL A 1016 2.28 7.71 -28.40
C VAL A 1016 0.86 7.14 -28.33
N VAL A 1017 0.23 6.86 -29.49
CA VAL A 1017 -1.18 6.47 -29.56
C VAL A 1017 -1.46 4.98 -29.24
N TYR A 1018 -0.48 4.08 -29.36
CA TYR A 1018 -0.69 2.64 -29.16
C TYR A 1018 -1.27 2.33 -27.77
N SER A 1019 -0.92 3.11 -26.74
CA SER A 1019 -1.36 2.89 -25.36
C SER A 1019 -2.89 3.00 -25.21
N GLY A 1020 -3.55 3.88 -25.99
CA GLY A 1020 -5.01 3.96 -26.03
C GLY A 1020 -5.64 2.76 -26.74
N ALA A 1021 -5.03 2.30 -27.84
CA ALA A 1021 -5.48 1.11 -28.56
C ALA A 1021 -5.32 -0.17 -27.71
N ALA A 1022 -4.20 -0.34 -27.01
CA ALA A 1022 -3.93 -1.49 -26.14
C ALA A 1022 -4.91 -1.56 -24.96
N ARG A 1023 -5.26 -0.43 -24.33
CA ARG A 1023 -6.31 -0.39 -23.30
C ARG A 1023 -7.66 -0.87 -23.85
N ARG A 1024 -8.03 -0.43 -25.06
CA ARG A 1024 -9.34 -0.72 -25.68
C ARG A 1024 -9.46 -2.12 -26.27
N TYR A 1025 -8.39 -2.69 -26.84
CA TYR A 1025 -8.43 -3.93 -27.63
C TYR A 1025 -7.50 -5.05 -27.15
N GLY A 1026 -6.66 -4.79 -26.14
CA GLY A 1026 -5.65 -5.73 -25.63
C GLY A 1026 -4.29 -5.60 -26.32
N TYR A 1027 -3.21 -5.87 -25.59
CA TYR A 1027 -1.84 -5.81 -26.09
C TYR A 1027 -1.58 -6.89 -27.16
N LEU A 1028 -2.12 -8.09 -26.98
CA LEU A 1028 -1.92 -9.21 -27.89
C LEU A 1028 -2.59 -8.94 -29.24
N THR A 1029 -3.85 -8.48 -29.23
CA THR A 1029 -4.62 -8.11 -30.42
C THR A 1029 -3.93 -7.00 -31.21
N VAL A 1030 -3.47 -5.94 -30.54
CA VAL A 1030 -2.72 -4.84 -31.17
C VAL A 1030 -1.42 -5.34 -31.78
N SER A 1031 -0.67 -6.17 -31.06
CA SER A 1031 0.62 -6.70 -31.53
C SER A 1031 0.46 -7.62 -32.76
N ILE A 1032 -0.51 -8.54 -32.75
CA ILE A 1032 -0.78 -9.41 -33.90
C ILE A 1032 -1.21 -8.56 -35.12
N SER A 1033 -2.13 -7.61 -34.93
CA SER A 1033 -2.64 -6.77 -36.02
C SER A 1033 -1.56 -5.91 -36.66
N THR A 1034 -0.69 -5.32 -35.83
CA THR A 1034 0.44 -4.50 -36.31
C THR A 1034 1.54 -5.34 -36.94
N ALA A 1035 1.81 -6.55 -36.47
CA ALA A 1035 2.76 -7.47 -37.10
C ALA A 1035 2.31 -7.90 -38.51
N VAL A 1036 1.01 -8.18 -38.70
CA VAL A 1036 0.44 -8.44 -40.04
C VAL A 1036 0.53 -7.19 -40.93
N LEU A 1037 0.19 -6.02 -40.42
CA LEU A 1037 0.28 -4.76 -41.16
C LEU A 1037 1.72 -4.45 -41.61
N MET A 1038 2.71 -4.71 -40.75
CA MET A 1038 4.13 -4.56 -41.07
C MET A 1038 4.53 -5.49 -42.21
N GLY A 1039 4.22 -6.79 -42.12
CA GLY A 1039 4.52 -7.75 -43.19
C GLY A 1039 3.89 -7.39 -44.54
N LEU A 1040 2.62 -6.95 -44.56
CA LEU A 1040 1.95 -6.49 -45.78
C LEU A 1040 2.66 -5.27 -46.39
N ALA A 1041 3.09 -4.32 -45.57
CA ALA A 1041 3.82 -3.13 -46.02
C ALA A 1041 5.21 -3.47 -46.56
N GLU A 1042 5.93 -4.39 -45.90
CA GLU A 1042 7.26 -4.85 -46.32
C GLU A 1042 7.22 -5.60 -47.67
N VAL A 1043 6.24 -6.51 -47.89
CA VAL A 1043 6.02 -7.12 -49.22
C VAL A 1043 5.67 -6.05 -50.26
N THR A 1044 4.83 -5.08 -49.91
CA THR A 1044 4.39 -4.02 -50.83
C THR A 1044 5.61 -3.25 -51.37
N CYS A 1045 6.55 -2.84 -50.51
CA CYS A 1045 7.82 -2.23 -50.93
C CYS A 1045 8.61 -3.11 -51.92
N GLY A 1046 8.56 -4.44 -51.76
CA GLY A 1046 9.26 -5.39 -52.61
C GLY A 1046 8.67 -5.54 -54.02
N ILE A 1047 7.37 -5.33 -54.20
CA ILE A 1047 6.67 -5.58 -55.47
C ILE A 1047 6.34 -4.31 -56.26
N VAL A 1048 6.09 -3.17 -55.60
CA VAL A 1048 5.64 -1.95 -56.31
C VAL A 1048 6.78 -1.29 -57.10
N PRO A 1049 6.50 -0.70 -58.29
CA PRO A 1049 7.50 -0.06 -59.14
C PRO A 1049 7.58 1.48 -58.98
N SER A 1050 6.93 2.07 -57.98
CA SER A 1050 6.90 3.54 -57.78
C SER A 1050 7.55 3.96 -56.47
N ALA A 1051 8.49 4.92 -56.54
CA ALA A 1051 9.15 5.50 -55.38
C ALA A 1051 8.14 6.09 -54.37
N ALA A 1052 7.07 6.74 -54.83
CA ALA A 1052 6.03 7.28 -53.96
C ALA A 1052 5.26 6.17 -53.20
N THR A 1053 5.01 5.03 -53.85
CA THR A 1053 4.39 3.88 -53.17
C THR A 1053 5.35 3.18 -52.20
N ILE A 1054 6.66 3.20 -52.46
CA ILE A 1054 7.69 2.71 -51.52
C ILE A 1054 7.78 3.63 -50.29
N VAL A 1055 7.73 4.96 -50.47
CA VAL A 1055 7.65 5.94 -49.37
C VAL A 1055 6.42 5.67 -48.48
N PHE A 1056 5.24 5.50 -49.09
CA PHE A 1056 4.00 5.27 -48.35
C PHE A 1056 4.00 3.92 -47.62
N ALA A 1057 4.38 2.83 -48.30
CA ALA A 1057 4.49 1.51 -47.67
C ALA A 1057 5.56 1.51 -46.56
N GLY A 1058 6.66 2.24 -46.74
CA GLY A 1058 7.62 2.54 -45.68
C GLY A 1058 6.96 3.20 -44.46
N ALA A 1059 6.22 4.29 -44.64
CA ALA A 1059 5.51 4.96 -43.55
C ALA A 1059 4.53 4.01 -42.81
N VAL A 1060 3.83 3.12 -43.53
CA VAL A 1060 2.95 2.11 -42.92
C VAL A 1060 3.75 1.07 -42.11
N ALA A 1061 4.88 0.58 -42.63
CA ALA A 1061 5.77 -0.31 -41.87
C ALA A 1061 6.33 0.38 -40.60
N GLY A 1062 6.67 1.66 -40.69
CA GLY A 1062 7.08 2.49 -39.54
C GLY A 1062 5.97 2.64 -38.50
N PHE A 1063 4.74 2.97 -38.92
CA PHE A 1063 3.59 3.04 -38.02
C PHE A 1063 3.36 1.70 -37.29
N ALA A 1064 3.41 0.60 -38.04
CA ALA A 1064 3.25 -0.74 -37.50
C ALA A 1064 4.34 -1.08 -36.47
N TYR A 1065 5.61 -0.87 -36.81
CA TYR A 1065 6.76 -1.07 -35.91
C TYR A 1065 6.67 -0.20 -34.65
N GLY A 1066 6.32 1.09 -34.78
CA GLY A 1066 6.21 2.03 -33.68
C GLY A 1066 5.08 1.73 -32.69
N ALA A 1067 4.04 0.98 -33.09
CA ALA A 1067 3.03 0.45 -32.17
C ALA A 1067 3.43 -0.94 -31.62
N LEU A 1068 4.03 -1.78 -32.45
CA LEU A 1068 4.37 -3.18 -32.13
C LEU A 1068 5.51 -3.29 -31.11
N GLN A 1069 6.60 -2.53 -31.28
CA GLN A 1069 7.75 -2.56 -30.37
C GLN A 1069 7.39 -2.22 -28.92
N PRO A 1070 6.69 -1.10 -28.62
CA PRO A 1070 6.35 -0.78 -27.24
C PRO A 1070 5.24 -1.69 -26.68
N ALA A 1071 4.36 -2.25 -27.52
CA ALA A 1071 3.39 -3.26 -27.09
C ALA A 1071 4.09 -4.56 -26.63
N VAL A 1072 5.02 -5.11 -27.41
CA VAL A 1072 5.82 -6.30 -27.03
C VAL A 1072 6.66 -6.00 -25.79
N SER A 1073 7.30 -4.83 -25.71
CA SER A 1073 8.06 -4.42 -24.52
C SER A 1073 7.20 -4.30 -23.27
N SER A 1074 5.96 -3.81 -23.41
CA SER A 1074 4.98 -3.72 -22.31
C SER A 1074 4.55 -5.10 -21.85
N MET A 1075 4.26 -6.03 -22.76
CA MET A 1075 3.93 -7.42 -22.43
C MET A 1075 5.09 -8.12 -21.70
N ILE A 1076 6.34 -7.91 -22.14
CA ILE A 1076 7.53 -8.43 -21.43
C ILE A 1076 7.59 -7.88 -20.00
N GLY A 1077 7.33 -6.57 -19.83
CA GLY A 1077 7.30 -5.92 -18.51
C GLY A 1077 6.22 -6.48 -17.59
N LEU A 1078 5.00 -6.70 -18.11
CA LEU A 1078 3.84 -7.19 -17.35
C LEU A 1078 3.93 -8.68 -16.99
N GLU A 1079 4.49 -9.52 -17.88
CA GLU A 1079 4.73 -10.94 -17.62
C GLU A 1079 5.94 -11.22 -16.71
N SER A 1080 6.79 -10.22 -16.47
CA SER A 1080 8.02 -10.38 -15.69
C SER A 1080 7.84 -9.98 -14.22
N PRO A 1081 8.09 -10.89 -13.24
CA PRO A 1081 8.09 -10.54 -11.82
C PRO A 1081 9.07 -9.43 -11.50
N ALA A 1082 8.66 -8.44 -10.70
CA ALA A 1082 9.43 -7.24 -10.37
C ALA A 1082 10.89 -7.52 -9.92
N VAL A 1083 11.10 -8.63 -9.19
CA VAL A 1083 12.42 -9.08 -8.70
C VAL A 1083 13.43 -9.37 -9.82
N VAL A 1084 12.96 -9.84 -10.99
CA VAL A 1084 13.81 -10.19 -12.14
C VAL A 1084 13.56 -9.36 -13.39
N GLN A 1085 12.58 -8.46 -13.36
CA GLN A 1085 12.15 -7.62 -14.47
C GLN A 1085 13.32 -6.91 -15.17
N ALA A 1086 14.27 -6.34 -14.42
CA ALA A 1086 15.47 -5.70 -14.98
C ALA A 1086 16.40 -6.68 -15.75
N ARG A 1087 16.49 -7.94 -15.31
CA ARG A 1087 17.24 -8.99 -16.04
C ARG A 1087 16.49 -9.46 -17.28
N VAL A 1088 15.16 -9.55 -17.23
CA VAL A 1088 14.36 -9.89 -18.42
C VAL A 1088 14.43 -8.78 -19.46
N PHE A 1089 14.41 -7.50 -19.06
CA PHE A 1089 14.69 -6.37 -19.97
C PHE A 1089 16.12 -6.42 -20.54
N GLY A 1090 17.11 -6.86 -19.76
CA GLY A 1090 18.46 -7.13 -20.26
C GLY A 1090 18.50 -8.23 -21.33
N LEU A 1091 17.74 -9.32 -21.15
CA LEU A 1091 17.57 -10.37 -22.16
C LEU A 1091 16.82 -9.85 -23.40
N ALA A 1092 15.83 -8.97 -23.23
CA ALA A 1092 15.11 -8.34 -24.34
C ALA A 1092 16.00 -7.40 -25.16
N ALA A 1093 16.92 -6.68 -24.50
CA ALA A 1093 17.95 -5.88 -25.18
C ALA A 1093 18.92 -6.78 -25.98
N SER A 1094 19.35 -7.92 -25.43
CA SER A 1094 20.18 -8.91 -26.14
C SER A 1094 19.45 -9.52 -27.34
N ALA A 1095 18.16 -9.87 -27.18
CA ALA A 1095 17.30 -10.35 -28.27
C ALA A 1095 17.18 -9.33 -29.40
N THR A 1096 17.04 -8.04 -29.04
CA THR A 1096 17.02 -6.92 -29.99
C THR A 1096 18.37 -6.78 -30.71
N ALA A 1097 19.50 -6.84 -30.00
CA ALA A 1097 20.84 -6.76 -30.61
C ALA A 1097 21.11 -7.91 -31.60
N LEU A 1098 20.69 -9.14 -31.27
CA LEU A 1098 20.78 -10.30 -32.17
C LEU A 1098 19.92 -10.13 -33.43
N GLY A 1099 18.66 -9.68 -33.29
CA GLY A 1099 17.79 -9.38 -34.43
C GLY A 1099 18.39 -8.31 -35.36
N PHE A 1100 18.94 -7.24 -34.78
CA PHE A 1100 19.62 -6.17 -35.51
C PHE A 1100 20.91 -6.62 -36.24
N GLY A 1101 21.55 -7.70 -35.79
CA GLY A 1101 22.69 -8.32 -36.48
C GLY A 1101 22.28 -9.25 -37.61
N LEU A 1102 21.34 -10.17 -37.33
CA LEU A 1102 20.91 -11.21 -38.26
C LEU A 1102 20.05 -10.69 -39.41
N GLY A 1103 19.20 -9.69 -39.15
CA GLY A 1103 18.23 -9.16 -40.12
C GLY A 1103 18.86 -8.64 -41.41
N PRO A 1104 19.76 -7.65 -41.33
CA PRO A 1104 20.42 -7.10 -42.51
C PRO A 1104 21.20 -8.16 -43.30
N VAL A 1105 21.86 -9.10 -42.61
CA VAL A 1105 22.65 -10.15 -43.26
C VAL A 1105 21.76 -11.14 -44.01
N LEU A 1106 20.66 -11.61 -43.41
CA LEU A 1106 19.74 -12.55 -44.06
C LEU A 1106 18.99 -11.89 -45.23
N GLY A 1107 18.50 -10.66 -45.03
CA GLY A 1107 17.86 -9.89 -46.10
C GLY A 1107 18.81 -9.56 -47.25
N GLY A 1108 20.04 -9.13 -46.94
CA GLY A 1108 21.07 -8.77 -47.91
C GLY A 1108 21.64 -9.97 -48.67
N ALA A 1109 21.91 -11.09 -47.99
CA ALA A 1109 22.39 -12.31 -48.63
C ALA A 1109 21.33 -12.92 -49.57
N ALA A 1110 20.08 -13.04 -49.12
CA ALA A 1110 19.01 -13.53 -49.97
C ALA A 1110 18.74 -12.59 -51.17
N ALA A 1111 18.84 -11.28 -50.96
CA ALA A 1111 18.72 -10.30 -52.04
C ALA A 1111 19.89 -10.35 -53.03
N ALA A 1112 21.09 -10.74 -52.58
CA ALA A 1112 22.26 -10.94 -53.43
C ALA A 1112 22.17 -12.24 -54.25
N GLU A 1113 21.70 -13.33 -53.65
CA GLU A 1113 21.54 -14.63 -54.35
C GLU A 1113 20.34 -14.66 -55.30
N THR A 1114 19.30 -13.86 -55.05
CA THR A 1114 18.03 -13.93 -55.81
C THR A 1114 17.54 -12.57 -56.30
N SER A 1115 16.92 -11.74 -55.44
CA SER A 1115 16.49 -10.37 -55.77
C SER A 1115 16.10 -9.56 -54.53
N LEU A 1116 16.12 -8.23 -54.64
CA LEU A 1116 15.61 -7.31 -53.60
C LEU A 1116 14.18 -7.63 -53.16
N THR A 1117 13.32 -8.10 -54.08
CA THR A 1117 11.94 -8.49 -53.79
C THR A 1117 11.89 -9.71 -52.87
N VAL A 1118 12.76 -10.71 -53.07
CA VAL A 1118 12.86 -11.88 -52.19
C VAL A 1118 13.41 -11.50 -50.81
N GLY A 1119 14.43 -10.62 -50.75
CA GLY A 1119 14.94 -10.09 -49.47
C GLY A 1119 13.85 -9.36 -48.66
N LEU A 1120 13.05 -8.51 -49.30
CA LEU A 1120 11.92 -7.82 -48.65
C LEU A 1120 10.78 -8.78 -48.29
N THR A 1121 10.58 -9.84 -49.07
CA THR A 1121 9.64 -10.93 -48.73
C THR A 1121 10.11 -11.70 -47.48
N ILE A 1122 11.41 -11.91 -47.30
CA ILE A 1122 11.96 -12.54 -46.10
C ILE A 1122 11.76 -11.65 -44.87
N ALA A 1123 11.99 -10.35 -44.98
CA ALA A 1123 11.63 -9.41 -43.90
C ALA A 1123 10.15 -9.57 -43.51
N ALA A 1124 9.24 -9.52 -44.50
CA ALA A 1124 7.81 -9.66 -44.24
C ALA A 1124 7.40 -11.01 -43.63
N VAL A 1125 8.04 -12.11 -44.05
CA VAL A 1125 7.81 -13.44 -43.47
C VAL A 1125 8.21 -13.47 -41.98
N LEU A 1126 9.23 -12.70 -41.57
CA LEU A 1126 9.61 -12.55 -40.16
C LEU A 1126 8.58 -11.73 -39.37
N ALA A 1127 8.02 -10.66 -39.95
CA ALA A 1127 6.88 -9.94 -39.36
C ALA A 1127 5.66 -10.86 -39.16
N LEU A 1128 5.32 -11.66 -40.17
CA LEU A 1128 4.23 -12.64 -40.09
C LEU A 1128 4.54 -13.76 -39.09
N ALA A 1129 5.81 -14.17 -38.96
CA ALA A 1129 6.22 -15.13 -37.93
C ALA A 1129 6.01 -14.58 -36.50
N VAL A 1130 6.20 -13.27 -36.26
CA VAL A 1130 5.80 -12.63 -34.99
C VAL A 1130 4.29 -12.73 -34.78
N ALA A 1131 3.48 -12.42 -35.79
CA ALA A 1131 2.02 -12.51 -35.70
C ALA A 1131 1.55 -13.94 -35.37
N ILE A 1132 2.08 -14.95 -36.06
CA ILE A 1132 1.77 -16.38 -35.85
C ILE A 1132 2.23 -16.83 -34.46
N LEU A 1133 3.45 -16.46 -34.05
CA LEU A 1133 4.00 -16.83 -32.75
C LEU A 1133 3.14 -16.28 -31.59
N LEU A 1134 2.73 -15.01 -31.70
CA LEU A 1134 1.83 -14.38 -30.73
C LEU A 1134 0.41 -14.97 -30.77
N ALA A 1135 -0.13 -15.28 -31.95
CA ALA A 1135 -1.46 -15.89 -32.07
C ALA A 1135 -1.52 -17.34 -31.52
N VAL A 1136 -0.44 -18.12 -31.65
CA VAL A 1136 -0.41 -19.53 -31.23
C VAL A 1136 0.10 -19.72 -29.79
N ARG A 1137 0.99 -18.85 -29.31
CA ARG A 1137 1.67 -19.00 -28.01
C ARG A 1137 1.68 -17.75 -27.13
N GLY A 1138 1.25 -16.61 -27.62
CA GLY A 1138 1.07 -15.42 -26.79
C GLY A 1138 -0.17 -15.56 -25.90
N ARG A 1139 -0.13 -14.87 -24.76
CA ARG A 1139 -1.31 -14.66 -23.89
C ARG A 1139 -1.43 -13.17 -23.59
N GLU A 1140 -2.66 -12.71 -23.37
CA GLU A 1140 -2.87 -11.35 -22.88
C GLU A 1140 -2.35 -11.28 -21.43
N PRO A 1141 -1.51 -10.29 -21.06
CA PRO A 1141 -1.07 -10.15 -19.68
C PRO A 1141 -2.25 -9.90 -18.74
N ALA A 1142 -2.16 -10.37 -17.49
CA ALA A 1142 -3.14 -10.04 -16.46
C ALA A 1142 -3.22 -8.52 -16.27
N ARG A 1143 -4.45 -7.99 -16.21
CA ARG A 1143 -4.74 -6.55 -16.03
C ARG A 1143 -4.75 -6.15 -14.56
#